data_AF-W6XLA9-F1
#
_entry.id   AF-W6XLA9-F1
#
_cell.length_a   1.000
_cell.length_b   1.000
_cell.length_c   1.000
_cell.angle_alpha   90.00
_cell.angle_beta   90.00
_cell.angle_gamma   90.00
#
_symmetry.space_group_name_H-M   'P 1'
#
loop_
_entity.id
_entity.type
_entity.pdbx_description
1 polymer ?
#
loop_
_entity_poly.entity_id
_entity_poly.type
_entity_poly.pdbx_seq_one_letter_code
_entity_poly.pdbx_strand_id
1 'polypeptide(L)'
;CSICTSFTRLTPGSAVTIGRPIRTARMYLLDDNLDQIVEPGVVGEIFLAGIQVMPGYINAPQKSERCILQDPWHKGERMYRTGDYVTYTANGCITYIGRVDRQIKLRGYRIELAAIEQKIYQLDPSIMLATVLVANDTLVAFVKPAAVNIESLSQRLKENLQPTWVPHTIIPIDDMPMTANGKVNSKALEAMAVDARKRRVPNTNDKGSVLEDNIQRRIAQEWKAVLNIDRNEEPSSCEDFLSLGGHSVLQMLLAVRLSKIFGVAISTSDVIRSPTIRGQASIIRSRTGSKLHEVQPLGKNELSPLEVQMWRSHHAATSATTFSIPVLLQLSGSFDRCKFITALNNVLRSRDILRSNFTPSDCGPIRTLRSVPPHVLEVRVLDISSEINIPFDLAHDKLIRVLFHRESDTLLIVASHAITDLNSIQSVLRETSSVYATNLLPTPRMRYLNAPGWSRPVQTSDMTFWSKYLSNTPPRLDTLLKLPAPSPKHVFEGTSRFQTFHGSPVKKLTKLLPVYGITHHHLAITVAAQALQWLTDTNDVILGCPFQNRVGDLEQESVGLFLDRLPIRIQTSSPTTTTKDLLRATRDTSQQAIAAALPFRNILSALGIEANDPLSPCSHPIFQAMVTFHLKDAVESCLNIPGCDVRRPPPMECWASGSKFLLMFEWTEISADTWVLRIEYDCHRIELKMIQKLERAVDNILLGLSEGKTRESIFKMLL
;
A
#
# COMPACT_ATOMS: atom_id res chain seq x y z
N CYS A 1 -15.50 -58.26 -9.91
CA CYS A 1 -14.75 -57.04 -9.53
C CYS A 1 -13.39 -57.49 -9.05
N SER A 2 -12.33 -57.22 -9.82
CA SER A 2 -10.97 -57.60 -9.42
C SER A 2 -10.37 -56.43 -8.66
N ILE A 3 -9.93 -56.67 -7.42
CA ILE A 3 -9.27 -55.65 -6.59
C ILE A 3 -7.76 -55.88 -6.72
N CYS A 4 -7.05 -54.92 -7.29
CA CYS A 4 -5.59 -54.92 -7.33
C CYS A 4 -5.07 -53.97 -6.25
N THR A 5 -4.24 -54.46 -5.34
CA THR A 5 -3.62 -53.66 -4.29
C THR A 5 -2.09 -53.76 -4.35
N SER A 6 -1.43 -52.67 -4.00
CA SER A 6 0.01 -52.64 -3.71
C SER A 6 0.21 -52.09 -2.30
N PHE A 7 1.15 -52.64 -1.54
CA PHE A 7 1.47 -52.17 -0.20
C PHE A 7 2.97 -51.92 -0.05
N THR A 8 3.33 -51.01 0.84
CA THR A 8 4.71 -50.76 1.26
C THR A 8 4.75 -50.58 2.77
N ARG A 9 5.86 -50.99 3.40
CA ARG A 9 6.06 -50.78 4.84
C ARG A 9 6.53 -49.35 5.08
N LEU A 10 5.81 -48.60 5.91
CA LEU A 10 6.18 -47.24 6.31
C LEU A 10 7.01 -47.29 7.60
N THR A 11 8.05 -46.45 7.67
CA THR A 11 8.82 -46.19 8.89
C THR A 11 8.53 -44.78 9.41
N PRO A 12 8.52 -44.55 10.73
CA PRO A 12 8.35 -43.20 11.27
C PRO A 12 9.36 -42.21 10.67
N GLY A 13 8.88 -41.06 10.20
CA GLY A 13 9.69 -40.03 9.55
C GLY A 13 9.91 -40.22 8.03
N SER A 14 9.48 -41.34 7.44
CA SER A 14 9.54 -41.52 5.99
C SER A 14 8.38 -40.82 5.26
N ALA A 15 8.66 -40.28 4.06
CA ALA A 15 7.64 -39.64 3.23
C ALA A 15 6.59 -40.64 2.76
N VAL A 16 5.30 -40.31 2.96
CA VAL A 16 4.18 -41.14 2.52
C VAL A 16 3.95 -40.93 1.02
N THR A 17 4.04 -42.01 0.24
CA THR A 17 3.77 -42.01 -1.22
C THR A 17 2.58 -42.92 -1.52
N ILE A 18 1.92 -42.72 -2.66
CA ILE A 18 0.84 -43.60 -3.13
C ILE A 18 1.37 -44.83 -3.89
N GLY A 19 2.68 -45.05 -3.86
CA GLY A 19 3.34 -46.20 -4.48
C GLY A 19 3.73 -45.95 -5.94
N ARG A 20 3.69 -47.01 -6.75
CA ARG A 20 4.00 -47.00 -8.19
C ARG A 20 2.78 -47.43 -8.98
N PRO A 21 2.66 -47.07 -10.27
CA PRO A 21 1.58 -47.57 -11.12
C PRO A 21 1.53 -49.10 -11.11
N ILE A 22 0.33 -49.68 -11.01
CA ILE A 22 0.17 -51.13 -11.10
C ILE A 22 0.47 -51.60 -12.52
N ARG A 23 1.11 -52.77 -12.65
CA ARG A 23 1.68 -53.27 -13.91
C ARG A 23 0.67 -53.44 -15.06
N THR A 24 -0.61 -53.54 -14.73
CA THR A 24 -1.72 -53.77 -15.67
C THR A 24 -2.49 -52.50 -16.04
N ALA A 25 -2.19 -51.36 -15.42
CA ALA A 25 -2.84 -50.08 -15.71
C ALA A 25 -1.83 -49.07 -16.24
N ARG A 26 -2.11 -48.48 -17.40
CA ARG A 26 -1.32 -47.33 -17.87
C ARG A 26 -1.73 -46.10 -17.08
N MET A 27 -0.74 -45.34 -16.64
CA MET A 27 -0.92 -44.07 -15.95
C MET A 27 -0.07 -43.01 -16.65
N TYR A 28 -0.71 -41.93 -17.08
CA TYR A 28 -0.04 -40.75 -17.59
C TYR A 28 -0.04 -39.66 -16.53
N LEU A 29 1.01 -38.86 -16.54
CA LEU A 29 1.12 -37.64 -15.75
C LEU A 29 1.21 -36.49 -16.75
N LEU A 30 0.13 -35.71 -16.89
CA LEU A 30 0.02 -34.68 -17.93
C LEU A 30 0.10 -33.28 -17.34
N ASP A 31 0.54 -32.33 -18.16
CA ASP A 31 0.56 -30.91 -17.82
C ASP A 31 -0.85 -30.28 -17.85
N ASP A 32 -0.95 -29.00 -17.47
CA ASP A 32 -2.24 -28.29 -17.36
C ASP A 32 -2.97 -28.11 -18.70
N ASN A 33 -2.26 -28.23 -19.83
CA ASN A 33 -2.83 -28.14 -21.18
C ASN A 33 -3.27 -29.51 -21.72
N LEU A 34 -2.94 -30.60 -21.02
CA LEU A 34 -3.22 -31.99 -21.39
C LEU A 34 -2.53 -32.47 -22.67
N ASP A 35 -1.52 -31.73 -23.13
CA ASP A 35 -0.88 -31.96 -24.43
C ASP A 35 0.45 -32.73 -24.31
N GLN A 36 1.07 -32.75 -23.12
CA GLN A 36 2.37 -33.39 -22.90
C GLN A 36 2.46 -34.19 -21.61
N ILE A 37 3.27 -35.27 -21.64
CA ILE A 37 3.67 -36.03 -20.45
C ILE A 37 4.78 -35.25 -19.73
N VAL A 38 4.60 -35.00 -18.43
CA VAL A 38 5.57 -34.24 -17.63
C VAL A 38 6.77 -35.09 -17.21
N GLU A 39 7.93 -34.45 -17.05
CA GLU A 39 9.16 -35.11 -16.59
C GLU A 39 9.09 -35.49 -15.09
N PRO A 40 9.84 -36.52 -14.66
CA PRO A 40 9.93 -36.87 -13.25
C PRO A 40 10.38 -35.69 -12.37
N GLY A 41 9.67 -35.46 -11.27
CA GLY A 41 9.89 -34.30 -10.38
C GLY A 41 8.96 -33.11 -10.67
N VAL A 42 8.36 -33.04 -11.86
CA VAL A 42 7.36 -32.02 -12.22
C VAL A 42 5.97 -32.48 -11.77
N VAL A 43 5.18 -31.55 -11.22
CA VAL A 43 3.80 -31.82 -10.80
C VAL A 43 2.90 -31.89 -12.04
N GLY A 44 2.08 -32.93 -12.15
CA GLY A 44 1.08 -33.08 -13.20
C GLY A 44 -0.17 -33.79 -12.71
N GLU A 45 -1.21 -33.84 -13.54
CA GLU A 45 -2.48 -34.52 -13.23
C GLU A 45 -2.43 -35.99 -13.66
N ILE A 46 -2.98 -36.89 -12.83
CA ILE A 46 -3.08 -38.31 -13.14
C ILE A 46 -4.19 -38.58 -14.17
N PHE A 47 -3.82 -39.33 -15.21
CA PHE A 47 -4.75 -39.96 -16.14
C PHE A 47 -4.53 -41.47 -16.13
N LEU A 48 -5.61 -42.25 -16.03
CA LEU A 48 -5.57 -43.71 -16.07
C LEU A 48 -6.10 -44.20 -17.42
N ALA A 49 -5.36 -45.03 -18.14
CA ALA A 49 -5.73 -45.49 -19.48
C ALA A 49 -5.68 -47.01 -19.63
N GLY A 50 -6.54 -47.55 -20.48
CA GLY A 50 -6.63 -48.99 -20.76
C GLY A 50 -7.98 -49.62 -20.43
N ILE A 51 -8.02 -50.96 -20.44
CA ILE A 51 -9.25 -51.76 -20.32
C ILE A 51 -10.04 -51.53 -19.02
N GLN A 52 -9.36 -51.05 -17.97
CA GLN A 52 -9.97 -50.71 -16.68
C GLN A 52 -10.79 -49.41 -16.69
N VAL A 53 -10.73 -48.62 -17.78
CA VAL A 53 -11.50 -47.37 -17.92
C VAL A 53 -12.93 -47.69 -18.35
N MET A 54 -13.88 -47.36 -17.47
CA MET A 54 -15.31 -47.49 -17.70
C MET A 54 -15.80 -46.62 -18.88
N PRO A 55 -16.91 -46.97 -19.54
CA PRO A 55 -17.45 -46.19 -20.66
C PRO A 55 -18.02 -44.82 -20.23
N GLY A 56 -18.41 -44.64 -18.97
CA GLY A 56 -19.01 -43.41 -18.47
C GLY A 56 -19.77 -43.59 -17.17
N TYR A 57 -20.41 -42.51 -16.72
CA TYR A 57 -21.30 -42.46 -15.56
C TYR A 57 -22.76 -42.63 -15.97
N ILE A 58 -23.49 -43.48 -15.26
CA ILE A 58 -24.94 -43.66 -15.45
C ILE A 58 -25.67 -42.34 -15.16
N ASN A 59 -26.57 -41.92 -16.06
CA ASN A 59 -27.38 -40.69 -15.96
C ASN A 59 -26.57 -39.38 -15.78
N ALA A 60 -25.29 -39.36 -16.18
CA ALA A 60 -24.45 -38.17 -16.11
C ALA A 60 -23.56 -38.02 -17.36
N PRO A 61 -24.15 -37.74 -18.55
CA PRO A 61 -23.43 -37.66 -19.81
C PRO A 61 -22.39 -36.53 -19.80
N GLN A 62 -22.71 -35.34 -19.27
CA GLN A 62 -21.76 -34.22 -19.23
C GLN A 62 -20.53 -34.53 -18.35
N LYS A 63 -20.71 -35.34 -17.29
CA LYS A 63 -19.59 -35.78 -16.45
C LYS A 63 -18.74 -36.83 -17.16
N SER A 64 -19.39 -37.71 -17.93
CA SER A 64 -18.71 -38.73 -18.73
C SER A 64 -17.82 -38.08 -19.79
N GLU A 65 -18.33 -37.10 -20.54
CA GLU A 65 -17.55 -36.36 -21.56
C GLU A 65 -16.33 -35.62 -20.98
N ARG A 66 -16.44 -35.10 -19.76
CA ARG A 66 -15.34 -34.36 -19.10
C ARG A 66 -14.26 -35.28 -18.52
N CYS A 67 -14.66 -36.46 -18.04
CA CYS A 67 -13.76 -37.35 -17.30
C CYS A 67 -13.25 -38.53 -18.12
N ILE A 68 -13.97 -38.95 -19.17
CA ILE A 68 -13.62 -40.08 -20.02
C ILE A 68 -13.24 -39.52 -21.39
N LEU A 69 -11.94 -39.45 -21.64
CA LEU A 69 -11.34 -38.86 -22.83
C LEU A 69 -10.79 -39.95 -23.75
N GLN A 70 -10.55 -39.62 -25.01
CA GLN A 70 -9.80 -40.51 -25.91
C GLN A 70 -8.32 -40.49 -25.52
N ASP A 71 -7.69 -41.66 -25.53
CA ASP A 71 -6.24 -41.78 -25.33
C ASP A 71 -5.51 -41.33 -26.62
N PRO A 72 -4.71 -40.25 -26.58
CA PRO A 72 -4.06 -39.72 -27.78
C PRO A 72 -2.90 -40.61 -28.28
N TRP A 73 -2.37 -41.50 -27.43
CA TRP A 73 -1.26 -42.40 -27.80
C TRP A 73 -1.75 -43.79 -28.25
N HIS A 74 -2.99 -44.15 -27.95
CA HIS A 74 -3.58 -45.45 -28.32
C HIS A 74 -4.96 -45.29 -28.95
N LYS A 75 -4.97 -45.30 -30.29
CA LYS A 75 -6.18 -45.09 -31.09
C LYS A 75 -7.29 -46.11 -30.74
N GLY A 76 -8.47 -45.60 -30.39
CA GLY A 76 -9.64 -46.40 -30.02
C GLY A 76 -9.72 -46.74 -28.53
N GLU A 77 -8.72 -46.34 -27.74
CA GLU A 77 -8.74 -46.50 -26.29
C GLU A 77 -9.19 -45.22 -25.56
N ARG A 78 -9.48 -45.37 -24.27
CA ARG A 78 -9.96 -44.29 -23.40
C ARG A 78 -9.01 -44.07 -22.24
N MET A 79 -8.96 -42.84 -21.78
CA MET A 79 -8.31 -42.46 -20.53
C MET A 79 -9.31 -41.76 -19.58
N TYR A 80 -9.13 -41.99 -18.29
CA TYR A 80 -9.90 -41.38 -17.21
C TYR A 80 -9.08 -40.30 -16.51
N ARG A 81 -9.60 -39.08 -16.51
CA ARG A 81 -9.06 -37.92 -15.79
C ARG A 81 -9.43 -38.00 -14.31
N THR A 82 -8.46 -38.17 -13.41
CA THR A 82 -8.79 -38.43 -11.98
C THR A 82 -9.03 -37.15 -11.17
N GLY A 83 -8.51 -36.01 -11.64
CA GLY A 83 -8.50 -34.76 -10.88
C GLY A 83 -7.45 -34.73 -9.77
N ASP A 84 -6.52 -35.69 -9.69
CA ASP A 84 -5.48 -35.75 -8.66
C ASP A 84 -4.13 -35.29 -9.24
N TYR A 85 -3.48 -34.35 -8.57
CA TYR A 85 -2.12 -33.90 -8.90
C TYR A 85 -1.09 -34.65 -8.09
N VAL A 86 -0.04 -35.10 -8.76
CA VAL A 86 1.07 -35.84 -8.18
C VAL A 86 2.39 -35.44 -8.81
N THR A 87 3.49 -35.87 -8.20
CA THR A 87 4.83 -35.84 -8.81
C THR A 87 5.53 -37.18 -8.60
N TYR A 88 6.45 -37.51 -9.50
CA TYR A 88 7.35 -38.65 -9.31
C TYR A 88 8.55 -38.26 -8.45
N THR A 89 8.89 -39.11 -7.48
CA THR A 89 10.19 -39.06 -6.81
C THR A 89 11.28 -39.61 -7.72
N ALA A 90 12.55 -39.33 -7.40
CA ALA A 90 13.70 -39.88 -8.11
C ALA A 90 13.70 -41.41 -8.18
N ASN A 91 13.01 -42.09 -7.24
CA ASN A 91 12.89 -43.54 -7.19
C ASN A 91 11.63 -44.07 -7.92
N GLY A 92 10.93 -43.21 -8.68
CA GLY A 92 9.73 -43.57 -9.45
C GLY A 92 8.48 -43.83 -8.62
N CYS A 93 8.47 -43.48 -7.33
CA CYS A 93 7.25 -43.51 -6.50
C CYS A 93 6.46 -42.21 -6.68
N ILE A 94 5.16 -42.27 -6.45
CA ILE A 94 4.25 -41.15 -6.67
C ILE A 94 3.97 -40.45 -5.35
N THR A 95 4.35 -39.18 -5.25
CA THR A 95 3.99 -38.32 -4.13
C THR A 95 2.69 -37.61 -4.46
N TYR A 96 1.67 -37.79 -3.62
CA TYR A 96 0.39 -37.13 -3.79
C TYR A 96 0.47 -35.67 -3.35
N ILE A 97 0.05 -34.75 -4.22
CA ILE A 97 0.10 -33.31 -3.97
C ILE A 97 -1.29 -32.80 -3.53
N GLY A 98 -2.36 -33.21 -4.24
CA GLY A 98 -3.71 -32.74 -3.94
C GLY A 98 -4.72 -33.07 -5.04
N ARG A 99 -5.95 -32.55 -4.93
CA ARG A 99 -6.99 -32.66 -5.99
C ARG A 99 -7.33 -31.30 -6.56
N VAL A 100 -7.65 -31.27 -7.84
CA VAL A 100 -8.28 -30.14 -8.55
C VAL A 100 -9.51 -29.61 -7.80
N ASP A 101 -10.28 -30.48 -7.12
CA ASP A 101 -11.58 -30.16 -6.51
C ASP A 101 -11.56 -29.85 -5.00
N ARG A 102 -10.45 -30.06 -4.28
CA ARG A 102 -10.29 -29.61 -2.87
C ARG A 102 -9.60 -28.26 -2.75
N GLN A 103 -9.16 -27.73 -3.87
CA GLN A 103 -8.66 -26.39 -3.99
C GLN A 103 -9.83 -25.44 -4.20
N ILE A 104 -10.09 -24.62 -3.20
CA ILE A 104 -11.20 -23.68 -3.23
C ILE A 104 -10.70 -22.32 -3.71
N LYS A 105 -11.57 -21.58 -4.39
CA LYS A 105 -11.40 -20.14 -4.57
C LYS A 105 -12.23 -19.44 -3.51
N LEU A 106 -11.57 -18.99 -2.45
CA LEU A 106 -12.22 -18.20 -1.40
C LEU A 106 -11.79 -16.75 -1.50
N ARG A 107 -12.73 -15.84 -1.78
CA ARG A 107 -12.49 -14.38 -1.89
C ARG A 107 -11.32 -14.02 -2.82
N GLY A 108 -11.24 -14.70 -3.97
CA GLY A 108 -10.18 -14.51 -4.97
C GLY A 108 -8.87 -15.26 -4.68
N TYR A 109 -8.76 -15.96 -3.55
CA TYR A 109 -7.59 -16.76 -3.17
C TYR A 109 -7.79 -18.22 -3.50
N ARG A 110 -6.81 -18.81 -4.19
CA ARG A 110 -6.71 -20.26 -4.40
C ARG A 110 -6.11 -20.86 -3.12
N ILE A 111 -6.91 -21.60 -2.35
CA ILE A 111 -6.53 -22.14 -1.03
C ILE A 111 -6.52 -23.65 -1.07
N GLU A 112 -5.44 -24.25 -0.56
CA GLU A 112 -5.29 -25.69 -0.39
C GLU A 112 -5.68 -26.10 1.03
N LEU A 113 -6.88 -26.63 1.19
CA LEU A 113 -7.40 -27.03 2.51
C LEU A 113 -6.51 -28.09 3.18
N ALA A 114 -6.00 -29.05 2.40
CA ALA A 114 -5.12 -30.10 2.89
C ALA A 114 -3.75 -29.58 3.38
N ALA A 115 -3.26 -28.46 2.83
CA ALA A 115 -2.03 -27.85 3.31
C ALA A 115 -2.21 -27.21 4.70
N ILE A 116 -3.40 -26.66 4.97
CA ILE A 116 -3.76 -26.15 6.29
C ILE A 116 -3.89 -27.31 7.28
N GLU A 117 -4.55 -28.42 6.89
CA GLU A 117 -4.63 -29.65 7.70
C GLU A 117 -3.22 -30.18 8.06
N GLN A 118 -2.32 -30.29 7.09
CA GLN A 118 -0.91 -30.65 7.29
C GLN A 118 -0.19 -29.71 8.26
N LYS A 119 -0.40 -28.40 8.11
CA LYS A 119 0.23 -27.41 8.99
C LYS A 119 -0.28 -27.52 10.43
N ILE A 120 -1.56 -27.83 10.63
CA ILE A 120 -2.13 -28.09 11.95
C ILE A 120 -1.39 -29.26 12.62
N TYR A 121 -1.18 -30.39 11.91
CA TYR A 121 -0.43 -31.53 12.47
C TYR A 121 1.03 -31.20 12.81
N GLN A 122 1.69 -30.35 12.00
CA GLN A 122 3.07 -29.92 12.27
C GLN A 122 3.18 -29.02 13.51
N LEU A 123 2.19 -28.15 13.73
CA LEU A 123 2.21 -27.15 14.80
C LEU A 123 1.73 -27.71 16.15
N ASP A 124 1.01 -28.82 16.13
CA ASP A 124 0.55 -29.49 17.34
C ASP A 124 0.47 -31.02 17.13
N PRO A 125 1.53 -31.76 17.48
CA PRO A 125 1.57 -33.21 17.34
C PRO A 125 0.53 -33.97 18.19
N SER A 126 -0.15 -33.30 19.14
CA SER A 126 -1.20 -33.92 19.95
C SER A 126 -2.53 -34.07 19.19
N ILE A 127 -2.67 -33.42 18.03
CA ILE A 127 -3.86 -33.48 17.19
C ILE A 127 -3.88 -34.80 16.42
N MET A 128 -4.89 -35.63 16.69
CA MET A 128 -5.10 -36.93 16.06
C MET A 128 -5.76 -36.82 14.70
N LEU A 129 -6.74 -35.91 14.56
CA LEU A 129 -7.44 -35.64 13.30
C LEU A 129 -7.71 -34.15 13.17
N ALA A 130 -7.44 -33.61 11.98
CA ALA A 130 -7.76 -32.26 11.57
C ALA A 130 -8.46 -32.30 10.20
N THR A 131 -9.54 -31.54 10.05
CA THR A 131 -10.11 -31.28 8.73
C THR A 131 -10.52 -29.82 8.57
N VAL A 132 -10.30 -29.26 7.39
CA VAL A 132 -10.62 -27.87 7.07
C VAL A 132 -11.62 -27.83 5.93
N LEU A 133 -12.66 -27.01 6.07
CA LEU A 133 -13.69 -26.79 5.05
C LEU A 133 -14.08 -25.32 4.95
N VAL A 134 -14.87 -24.99 3.94
CA VAL A 134 -15.55 -23.71 3.82
C VAL A 134 -16.96 -23.83 4.34
N ALA A 135 -17.34 -22.95 5.27
CA ALA A 135 -18.73 -22.76 5.66
C ALA A 135 -19.05 -21.26 5.57
N ASN A 136 -20.10 -20.90 4.81
CA ASN A 136 -20.53 -19.51 4.60
C ASN A 136 -19.36 -18.57 4.21
N ASP A 137 -18.61 -18.95 3.17
CA ASP A 137 -17.46 -18.20 2.66
C ASP A 137 -16.37 -17.87 3.69
N THR A 138 -16.19 -18.75 4.69
CA THR A 138 -15.09 -18.68 5.66
C THR A 138 -14.44 -20.04 5.89
N LEU A 139 -13.14 -20.06 6.20
CA LEU A 139 -12.41 -21.28 6.56
C LEU A 139 -12.73 -21.69 8.00
N VAL A 140 -13.13 -22.94 8.19
CA VAL A 140 -13.38 -23.56 9.50
C VAL A 140 -12.54 -24.82 9.62
N ALA A 141 -11.78 -24.94 10.71
CA ALA A 141 -11.00 -26.13 11.04
C ALA A 141 -11.67 -26.90 12.18
N PHE A 142 -11.76 -28.21 12.04
CA PHE A 142 -12.20 -29.12 13.09
C PHE A 142 -11.02 -29.95 13.54
N VAL A 143 -10.77 -30.01 14.85
CA VAL A 143 -9.61 -30.70 15.44
C VAL A 143 -10.01 -31.66 16.55
N LYS A 144 -9.37 -32.83 16.61
CA LYS A 144 -9.55 -33.86 17.64
C LYS A 144 -8.18 -34.16 18.30
N PRO A 145 -8.06 -34.28 19.63
CA PRO A 145 -9.15 -34.31 20.65
C PRO A 145 -9.70 -32.92 21.02
N ALA A 146 -10.82 -32.87 21.73
CA ALA A 146 -11.41 -31.58 22.12
C ALA A 146 -10.59 -30.78 23.15
N ALA A 147 -9.64 -31.44 23.83
CA ALA A 147 -8.75 -30.83 24.82
C ALA A 147 -7.64 -29.94 24.22
N VAL A 148 -7.58 -29.78 22.90
CA VAL A 148 -6.58 -28.95 22.21
C VAL A 148 -6.71 -27.49 22.63
N ASN A 149 -5.58 -26.84 22.95
CA ASN A 149 -5.54 -25.42 23.27
C ASN A 149 -5.74 -24.58 21.99
N ILE A 150 -6.98 -24.15 21.76
CA ILE A 150 -7.39 -23.42 20.55
C ILE A 150 -6.67 -22.08 20.41
N GLU A 151 -6.49 -21.33 21.49
CA GLU A 151 -5.86 -20.00 21.45
C GLU A 151 -4.41 -20.12 21.01
N SER A 152 -3.68 -21.05 21.62
CA SER A 152 -2.29 -21.35 21.30
C SER A 152 -2.12 -21.85 19.85
N LEU A 153 -3.01 -22.75 19.39
CA LEU A 153 -3.02 -23.24 18.02
C LEU A 153 -3.37 -22.13 17.02
N SER A 154 -4.37 -21.30 17.32
CA SER A 154 -4.77 -20.17 16.48
C SER A 154 -3.65 -19.15 16.33
N GLN A 155 -2.91 -18.85 17.41
CA GLN A 155 -1.78 -17.93 17.35
C GLN A 155 -0.66 -18.52 16.49
N ARG A 156 -0.27 -19.78 16.73
CA ARG A 156 0.75 -20.46 15.92
C ARG A 156 0.37 -20.52 14.44
N LEU A 157 -0.90 -20.75 14.11
CA LEU A 157 -1.38 -20.74 12.73
C LEU A 157 -1.26 -19.35 12.10
N LYS A 158 -1.57 -18.26 12.83
CA LYS A 158 -1.39 -16.87 12.34
C LYS A 158 0.08 -16.52 12.10
N GLU A 159 0.99 -17.05 12.92
CA GLU A 159 2.43 -16.84 12.77
C GLU A 159 3.03 -17.65 11.60
N ASN A 160 2.39 -18.76 11.21
CA ASN A 160 2.95 -19.72 10.26
C ASN A 160 2.19 -19.85 8.93
N LEU A 161 1.02 -19.23 8.80
CA LEU A 161 0.21 -19.20 7.59
C LEU A 161 -0.10 -17.76 7.19
N GLN A 162 -0.22 -17.53 5.88
CA GLN A 162 -0.74 -16.25 5.38
C GLN A 162 -2.17 -15.99 5.90
N PRO A 163 -2.58 -14.74 6.15
CA PRO A 163 -3.86 -14.42 6.80
C PRO A 163 -5.09 -15.06 6.14
N THR A 164 -5.08 -15.22 4.82
CA THR A 164 -6.19 -15.83 4.06
C THR A 164 -6.28 -17.35 4.20
N TRP A 165 -5.22 -18.01 4.66
CA TRP A 165 -5.15 -19.47 4.87
C TRP A 165 -5.37 -19.83 6.35
N VAL A 166 -5.45 -18.85 7.24
CA VAL A 166 -5.76 -19.09 8.65
C VAL A 166 -7.25 -19.41 8.79
N PRO A 167 -7.63 -20.57 9.38
CA PRO A 167 -9.02 -20.84 9.73
C PRO A 167 -9.59 -19.75 10.62
N HIS A 168 -10.74 -19.20 10.25
CA HIS A 168 -11.41 -18.14 11.01
C HIS A 168 -12.00 -18.69 12.31
N THR A 169 -12.37 -19.97 12.30
CA THR A 169 -12.88 -20.70 13.45
C THR A 169 -12.19 -22.05 13.54
N ILE A 170 -11.73 -22.41 14.74
CA ILE A 170 -11.25 -23.74 15.07
C ILE A 170 -12.24 -24.34 16.06
N ILE A 171 -12.82 -25.48 15.72
CA ILE A 171 -13.84 -26.18 16.50
C ILE A 171 -13.22 -27.48 17.03
N PRO A 172 -12.92 -27.58 18.33
CA PRO A 172 -12.53 -28.84 18.95
C PRO A 172 -13.73 -29.81 18.95
N ILE A 173 -13.49 -31.06 18.60
CA ILE A 173 -14.51 -32.11 18.63
C ILE A 173 -13.95 -33.39 19.26
N ASP A 174 -14.80 -34.10 20.00
CA ASP A 174 -14.44 -35.40 20.58
C ASP A 174 -14.44 -36.51 19.52
N ASP A 175 -15.40 -36.47 18.59
CA ASP A 175 -15.53 -37.44 17.51
C ASP A 175 -15.73 -36.79 16.14
N MET A 176 -14.87 -37.20 15.19
CA MET A 176 -14.96 -36.78 13.80
C MET A 176 -16.10 -37.54 13.13
N PRO A 177 -17.15 -36.87 12.63
CA PRO A 177 -18.27 -37.55 11.99
C PRO A 177 -17.79 -38.21 10.69
N MET A 178 -18.05 -39.52 10.57
CA MET A 178 -17.70 -40.32 9.41
C MET A 178 -18.96 -40.72 8.63
N THR A 179 -18.78 -40.97 7.33
CA THR A 179 -19.77 -41.61 6.45
C THR A 179 -19.72 -43.14 6.64
N ALA A 180 -20.73 -43.86 6.15
CA ALA A 180 -20.77 -45.33 6.20
C ALA A 180 -19.56 -46.02 5.54
N ASN A 181 -18.84 -45.31 4.67
CA ASN A 181 -17.63 -45.78 3.99
C ASN A 181 -16.32 -45.38 4.71
N GLY A 182 -16.39 -44.89 5.95
CA GLY A 182 -15.22 -44.51 6.75
C GLY A 182 -14.53 -43.21 6.34
N LYS A 183 -15.14 -42.39 5.47
CA LYS A 183 -14.63 -41.05 5.11
C LYS A 183 -15.27 -39.96 5.98
N VAL A 184 -14.56 -38.85 6.22
CA VAL A 184 -15.11 -37.68 6.94
C VAL A 184 -16.41 -37.18 6.28
N ASN A 185 -17.44 -36.94 7.09
CA ASN A 185 -18.74 -36.44 6.65
C ASN A 185 -18.75 -34.90 6.64
N SER A 186 -18.31 -34.31 5.53
CA SER A 186 -18.21 -32.85 5.36
C SER A 186 -19.53 -32.11 5.55
N LYS A 187 -20.68 -32.72 5.20
CA LYS A 187 -22.00 -32.09 5.38
C LYS A 187 -22.39 -31.98 6.86
N ALA A 188 -22.08 -33.00 7.66
CA ALA A 188 -22.30 -32.96 9.10
C ALA A 188 -21.44 -31.88 9.76
N LEU A 189 -20.17 -31.78 9.34
CA LEU A 189 -19.27 -30.73 9.81
C LEU A 189 -19.71 -29.32 9.40
N GLU A 190 -20.20 -29.14 8.17
CA GLU A 190 -20.73 -27.87 7.71
C GLU A 190 -21.94 -27.41 8.57
N ALA A 191 -22.86 -28.33 8.88
CA ALA A 191 -23.97 -28.06 9.80
C ALA A 191 -23.49 -27.67 11.21
N MET A 192 -22.46 -28.35 11.73
CA MET A 192 -21.84 -28.00 13.02
C MET A 192 -21.18 -26.62 13.00
N ALA A 193 -20.53 -26.23 11.89
CA ALA A 193 -19.95 -24.90 11.72
C ALA A 193 -21.01 -23.80 11.73
N VAL A 194 -22.13 -24.03 11.04
CA VAL A 194 -23.27 -23.10 11.02
C VAL A 194 -23.86 -22.94 12.43
N ASP A 195 -24.02 -24.02 13.18
CA ASP A 195 -24.58 -23.97 14.53
C ASP A 195 -23.62 -23.33 15.55
N ALA A 196 -22.32 -23.63 15.47
CA ALA A 196 -21.30 -22.99 16.27
C ALA A 196 -21.23 -21.47 16.02
N ARG A 197 -21.46 -21.02 14.78
CA ARG A 197 -21.56 -19.59 14.44
C ARG A 197 -22.81 -18.93 15.01
N LYS A 198 -23.96 -19.61 14.98
CA LYS A 198 -25.21 -19.12 15.61
C LYS A 198 -25.04 -18.97 17.13
N ARG A 199 -24.31 -19.87 17.79
CA ARG A 199 -23.93 -19.75 19.21
C ARG A 199 -22.85 -18.69 19.48
N ARG A 200 -22.09 -18.27 18.45
CA ARG A 200 -21.09 -17.18 18.48
C ARG A 200 -21.65 -15.81 18.12
N VAL A 201 -22.90 -15.71 17.63
CA VAL A 201 -23.67 -14.47 17.81
C VAL A 201 -23.78 -14.32 19.32
N PRO A 202 -23.11 -13.34 19.94
CA PRO A 202 -23.23 -13.17 21.38
C PRO A 202 -24.72 -13.01 21.66
N ASN A 203 -25.23 -13.84 22.56
CA ASN A 203 -26.35 -13.44 23.38
C ASN A 203 -26.05 -11.99 23.81
N THR A 204 -26.98 -11.07 23.54
CA THR A 204 -26.93 -9.63 23.82
C THR A 204 -26.90 -9.32 25.33
N ASN A 205 -26.18 -10.12 26.10
CA ASN A 205 -26.10 -10.08 27.56
C ASN A 205 -24.70 -9.75 28.08
N ASP A 206 -23.73 -9.45 27.21
CA ASP A 206 -22.59 -8.66 27.63
C ASP A 206 -23.07 -7.21 27.66
N LYS A 207 -23.52 -6.76 28.83
CA LYS A 207 -23.95 -5.36 29.04
C LYS A 207 -22.74 -4.44 28.94
N GLY A 208 -22.21 -4.25 27.74
CA GLY A 208 -21.63 -2.98 27.35
C GLY A 208 -22.67 -1.89 27.59
N SER A 209 -22.25 -0.72 28.05
CA SER A 209 -23.18 0.40 28.21
C SER A 209 -23.91 0.68 26.88
N VAL A 210 -25.15 1.19 26.90
CA VAL A 210 -25.89 1.58 25.67
C VAL A 210 -25.04 2.46 24.73
N LEU A 211 -24.11 3.23 25.30
CA LEU A 211 -23.14 4.05 24.57
C LEU A 211 -22.10 3.23 23.77
N GLU A 212 -21.64 2.09 24.30
CA GLU A 212 -20.70 1.18 23.65
C GLU A 212 -21.31 0.56 22.39
N ASP A 213 -22.54 0.08 22.50
CA ASP A 213 -23.28 -0.46 21.35
C ASP A 213 -23.55 0.60 20.29
N ASN A 214 -23.80 1.85 20.69
CA ASN A 214 -24.03 2.96 19.76
C ASN A 214 -22.75 3.36 19.00
N ILE A 215 -21.60 3.45 19.68
CA ILE A 215 -20.32 3.75 19.03
C ILE A 215 -19.95 2.63 18.06
N GLN A 216 -19.99 1.37 18.50
CA GLN A 216 -19.64 0.23 17.64
C GLN A 216 -20.57 0.12 16.42
N ARG A 217 -21.90 0.29 16.59
CA ARG A 217 -22.85 0.30 15.47
C ARG A 217 -22.54 1.41 14.46
N ARG A 218 -22.20 2.60 14.94
CA ARG A 218 -21.89 3.74 14.06
C ARG A 218 -20.57 3.51 13.31
N ILE A 219 -19.55 2.93 13.95
CA ILE A 219 -18.30 2.51 13.28
C ILE A 219 -18.60 1.44 12.22
N ALA A 220 -19.44 0.44 12.52
CA ALA A 220 -19.83 -0.60 11.57
C ALA A 220 -20.51 -0.03 10.31
N GLN A 221 -21.33 1.01 10.47
CA GLN A 221 -21.95 1.72 9.34
C GLN A 221 -20.91 2.42 8.46
N GLU A 222 -19.91 3.05 9.07
CA GLU A 222 -18.82 3.69 8.33
C GLU A 222 -17.94 2.66 7.61
N TRP A 223 -17.68 1.51 8.24
CA TRP A 223 -17.00 0.40 7.58
C TRP A 223 -17.75 -0.06 6.34
N LYS A 224 -19.06 -0.28 6.44
CA LYS A 224 -19.90 -0.63 5.29
C LYS A 224 -19.81 0.39 4.17
N ALA A 225 -19.91 1.68 4.51
CA ALA A 225 -19.85 2.77 3.54
C ALA A 225 -18.48 2.87 2.84
N VAL A 226 -17.39 2.65 3.58
CA VAL A 226 -16.02 2.73 3.05
C VAL A 226 -15.64 1.48 2.26
N LEU A 227 -16.01 0.30 2.73
CA LEU A 227 -15.69 -0.98 2.09
C LEU A 227 -16.70 -1.38 1.00
N ASN A 228 -17.78 -0.60 0.84
CA ASN A 228 -18.89 -0.89 -0.07
C ASN A 228 -19.48 -2.29 0.13
N ILE A 229 -19.68 -2.69 1.39
CA ILE A 229 -20.27 -3.98 1.77
C ILE A 229 -21.81 -3.86 1.74
N ASP A 230 -22.48 -4.88 1.20
CA ASP A 230 -23.94 -4.93 1.10
C ASP A 230 -24.63 -4.77 2.47
N ARG A 231 -25.82 -4.16 2.46
CA ARG A 231 -26.54 -3.79 3.71
C ARG A 231 -26.84 -4.98 4.61
N ASN A 232 -26.94 -6.18 4.05
CA ASN A 232 -27.32 -7.41 4.76
C ASN A 232 -26.17 -8.10 5.50
N GLU A 233 -24.91 -7.71 5.27
CA GLU A 233 -23.73 -8.30 5.94
C GLU A 233 -23.16 -7.32 6.97
N GLU A 234 -23.39 -7.55 8.27
CA GLU A 234 -22.75 -6.73 9.31
C GLU A 234 -21.33 -7.23 9.65
N PRO A 235 -20.31 -6.34 9.56
CA PRO A 235 -18.97 -6.70 9.98
C PRO A 235 -18.95 -6.96 11.49
N SER A 236 -18.27 -8.03 11.91
CA SER A 236 -18.19 -8.39 13.32
C SER A 236 -17.32 -7.39 14.10
N SER A 237 -17.64 -7.16 15.38
CA SER A 237 -16.89 -6.22 16.25
C SER A 237 -15.38 -6.54 16.35
N CYS A 238 -15.01 -7.80 16.15
CA CYS A 238 -13.63 -8.30 16.19
C CYS A 238 -13.03 -8.59 14.80
N GLU A 239 -13.79 -8.34 13.73
CA GLU A 239 -13.32 -8.55 12.37
C GLU A 239 -12.30 -7.48 11.99
N ASP A 240 -11.30 -7.87 11.20
CA ASP A 240 -10.21 -6.99 10.79
C ASP A 240 -10.60 -6.22 9.52
N PHE A 241 -10.38 -4.90 9.52
CA PHE A 241 -10.73 -4.04 8.40
C PHE A 241 -10.04 -4.45 7.09
N LEU A 242 -8.79 -4.94 7.17
CA LEU A 242 -8.02 -5.39 6.02
C LEU A 242 -8.55 -6.74 5.49
N SER A 243 -9.08 -7.61 6.36
CA SER A 243 -9.65 -8.90 5.92
C SER A 243 -10.94 -8.73 5.10
N LEU A 244 -11.61 -7.58 5.25
CA LEU A 244 -12.79 -7.18 4.47
C LEU A 244 -12.45 -6.37 3.21
N GLY A 245 -11.17 -6.34 2.79
CA GLY A 245 -10.74 -5.61 1.60
C GLY A 245 -10.31 -4.16 1.86
N GLY A 246 -10.20 -3.76 3.12
CA GLY A 246 -9.61 -2.48 3.50
C GLY A 246 -8.16 -2.36 3.05
N HIS A 247 -7.77 -1.17 2.58
CA HIS A 247 -6.39 -0.82 2.25
C HIS A 247 -6.09 0.61 2.70
N SER A 248 -4.85 1.09 2.57
CA SER A 248 -4.40 2.36 3.16
C SER A 248 -5.23 3.60 2.78
N VAL A 249 -5.74 3.68 1.54
CA VAL A 249 -6.66 4.75 1.10
C VAL A 249 -8.00 4.66 1.86
N LEU A 250 -8.56 3.46 1.99
CA LEU A 250 -9.80 3.24 2.73
C LEU A 250 -9.60 3.46 4.23
N GLN A 251 -8.44 3.12 4.78
CA GLN A 251 -8.09 3.39 6.18
C GLN A 251 -8.00 4.89 6.47
N MET A 252 -7.42 5.67 5.54
CA MET A 252 -7.38 7.13 5.65
C MET A 252 -8.78 7.73 5.54
N LEU A 253 -9.58 7.28 4.56
CA LEU A 253 -10.97 7.71 4.43
C LEU A 253 -11.80 7.38 5.67
N LEU A 254 -11.60 6.17 6.23
CA LEU A 254 -12.26 5.74 7.45
C LEU A 254 -11.85 6.63 8.64
N ALA A 255 -10.56 6.91 8.82
CA ALA A 255 -10.07 7.79 9.88
C ALA A 255 -10.73 9.18 9.83
N VAL A 256 -10.85 9.75 8.63
CA VAL A 256 -11.53 11.04 8.41
C VAL A 256 -13.01 10.95 8.77
N ARG A 257 -13.72 9.93 8.27
CA ARG A 257 -15.16 9.77 8.54
C ARG A 257 -15.45 9.55 10.02
N LEU A 258 -14.64 8.73 10.70
CA LEU A 258 -14.73 8.50 12.14
C LEU A 258 -14.45 9.80 12.91
N SER A 259 -13.43 10.55 12.52
CA SER A 259 -13.10 11.83 13.16
C SER A 259 -14.28 12.80 13.12
N LYS A 260 -14.86 12.99 11.92
CA LYS A 260 -16.02 13.86 11.70
C LYS A 260 -17.25 13.44 12.50
N ILE A 261 -17.55 12.14 12.55
CA ILE A 261 -18.78 11.63 13.17
C ILE A 261 -18.73 11.70 14.68
N PHE A 262 -17.58 11.39 15.27
CA PHE A 262 -17.43 11.33 16.73
C PHE A 262 -16.86 12.61 17.33
N GLY A 263 -16.42 13.57 16.52
CA GLY A 263 -15.87 14.84 16.99
C GLY A 263 -14.54 14.69 17.76
N VAL A 264 -13.82 13.59 17.53
CA VAL A 264 -12.52 13.29 18.12
C VAL A 264 -11.49 13.12 17.00
N ALA A 265 -10.25 13.54 17.21
CA ALA A 265 -9.20 13.29 16.21
C ALA A 265 -8.88 11.80 16.14
N ILE A 266 -9.10 11.16 14.99
CA ILE A 266 -8.71 9.78 14.67
C ILE A 266 -7.77 9.82 13.47
N SER A 267 -6.55 9.33 13.66
CA SER A 267 -5.53 9.29 12.61
C SER A 267 -5.57 7.97 11.84
N THR A 268 -4.97 7.95 10.65
CA THR A 268 -4.76 6.69 9.89
C THR A 268 -3.97 5.67 10.71
N SER A 269 -3.01 6.13 11.52
CA SER A 269 -2.22 5.27 12.41
C SER A 269 -3.11 4.60 13.48
N ASP A 270 -4.12 5.29 14.00
CA ASP A 270 -5.09 4.71 14.94
C ASP A 270 -5.88 3.57 14.30
N VAL A 271 -6.34 3.77 13.06
CA VAL A 271 -7.08 2.76 12.29
C VAL A 271 -6.20 1.55 11.96
N ILE A 272 -4.92 1.74 11.67
CA ILE A 272 -3.98 0.64 11.39
C ILE A 272 -3.66 -0.14 12.67
N ARG A 273 -3.42 0.54 13.81
CA ARG A 273 -3.10 -0.11 15.09
C ARG A 273 -4.28 -0.85 15.71
N SER A 274 -5.49 -0.32 15.50
CA SER A 274 -6.73 -0.93 15.96
C SER A 274 -7.60 -1.25 14.75
N PRO A 275 -7.30 -2.35 14.03
CA PRO A 275 -7.97 -2.66 12.78
C PRO A 275 -9.36 -3.27 12.99
N THR A 276 -9.90 -3.33 14.21
CA THR A 276 -11.22 -3.89 14.53
C THR A 276 -12.18 -2.79 15.01
N ILE A 277 -13.48 -2.99 14.79
CA ILE A 277 -14.53 -2.07 15.28
C ILE A 277 -14.42 -1.87 16.80
N ARG A 278 -14.16 -2.95 17.54
CA ARG A 278 -13.95 -2.90 19.00
C ARG A 278 -12.73 -2.07 19.38
N GLY A 279 -11.60 -2.25 18.69
CA GLY A 279 -10.40 -1.47 18.92
C GLY A 279 -10.62 0.02 18.64
N GLN A 280 -11.26 0.34 17.52
CA GLN A 280 -11.59 1.72 17.13
C GLN A 280 -12.56 2.37 18.13
N ALA A 281 -13.57 1.62 18.61
CA ALA A 281 -14.50 2.10 19.63
C ALA A 281 -13.78 2.43 20.95
N SER A 282 -12.77 1.64 21.33
CA SER A 282 -11.95 1.91 22.51
C SER A 282 -11.14 3.20 22.38
N ILE A 283 -10.57 3.47 21.20
CA ILE A 283 -9.83 4.72 20.93
C ILE A 283 -10.77 5.92 20.97
N ILE A 284 -11.93 5.81 20.33
CA ILE A 284 -12.94 6.87 20.33
C ILE A 284 -13.35 7.16 21.78
N ARG A 285 -13.69 6.13 22.58
CA ARG A 285 -14.08 6.30 23.98
C ARG A 285 -13.03 6.99 24.84
N SER A 286 -11.76 6.62 24.71
CA SER A 286 -10.70 7.24 25.52
C SER A 286 -10.51 8.72 25.21
N ARG A 287 -10.88 9.15 23.99
CA ARG A 287 -10.81 10.54 23.53
C ARG A 287 -12.12 11.30 23.74
N THR A 288 -13.26 10.61 23.76
CA THR A 288 -14.58 11.20 24.05
C THR A 288 -14.66 11.59 25.52
N GLY A 289 -14.72 12.89 25.81
CA GLY A 289 -14.82 13.41 27.19
C GLY A 289 -13.48 13.70 27.85
N SER A 290 -12.36 13.23 27.29
CA SER A 290 -11.05 13.82 27.58
C SER A 290 -11.07 15.25 27.05
N LYS A 291 -10.79 16.25 27.92
CA LYS A 291 -10.37 17.56 27.40
C LYS A 291 -9.23 17.26 26.45
N LEU A 292 -9.38 17.61 25.17
CA LEU A 292 -8.26 17.62 24.22
C LEU A 292 -7.07 18.19 24.99
N HIS A 293 -5.95 17.46 25.07
CA HIS A 293 -4.73 18.02 25.64
C HIS A 293 -4.61 19.44 25.12
N GLU A 294 -4.54 20.41 26.03
CA GLU A 294 -4.56 21.82 25.66
C GLU A 294 -3.37 22.06 24.73
N VAL A 295 -3.68 22.12 23.43
CA VAL A 295 -2.68 22.26 22.38
C VAL A 295 -2.04 23.62 22.62
N GLN A 296 -0.74 23.63 22.89
CA GLN A 296 -0.01 24.88 22.96
C GLN A 296 0.23 25.34 21.53
N PRO A 297 -0.47 26.39 21.05
CA PRO A 297 -0.23 26.88 19.70
C PRO A 297 1.22 27.34 19.59
N LEU A 298 1.80 27.19 18.40
CA LEU A 298 3.08 27.82 18.12
C LEU A 298 2.97 29.33 18.33
N GLY A 299 3.99 29.92 18.96
CA GLY A 299 4.08 31.36 19.09
C GLY A 299 4.00 32.06 17.72
N LYS A 300 3.47 33.29 17.66
CA LYS A 300 3.31 34.01 16.37
C LYS A 300 4.62 34.17 15.59
N ASN A 301 5.74 34.29 16.30
CA ASN A 301 7.09 34.44 15.73
C ASN A 301 7.88 33.12 15.73
N GLU A 302 7.31 32.05 16.27
CA GLU A 302 7.95 30.74 16.35
C GLU A 302 7.77 29.97 15.03
N LEU A 303 8.80 29.22 14.65
CA LEU A 303 8.74 28.33 13.50
C LEU A 303 8.35 26.92 13.94
N SER A 304 7.56 26.25 13.10
CA SER A 304 7.36 24.82 13.25
C SER A 304 8.68 24.07 12.97
N PRO A 305 8.83 22.83 13.45
CA PRO A 305 10.03 22.05 13.18
C PRO A 305 10.30 21.83 11.68
N LEU A 306 9.24 21.75 10.87
CA LEU A 306 9.36 21.61 9.42
C LEU A 306 9.81 22.92 8.76
N GLU A 307 9.33 24.07 9.25
CA GLU A 307 9.79 25.38 8.78
C GLU A 307 11.26 25.62 9.14
N VAL A 308 11.70 25.25 10.35
CA VAL A 308 13.12 25.33 10.73
C VAL A 308 13.98 24.50 9.78
N GLN A 309 13.55 23.27 9.47
CA GLN A 309 14.27 22.42 8.54
C GLN A 309 14.34 23.02 7.14
N MET A 310 13.22 23.56 6.65
CA MET A 310 13.13 24.16 5.33
C MET A 310 13.95 25.46 5.23
N TRP A 311 13.97 26.26 6.29
CA TRP A 311 14.85 27.43 6.42
C TRP A 311 16.32 27.02 6.34
N ARG A 312 16.76 25.99 7.08
CA ARG A 312 18.13 25.47 7.01
C ARG A 312 18.50 24.98 5.60
N SER A 313 17.61 24.23 4.96
CA SER A 313 17.83 23.76 3.57
C SER A 313 17.98 24.94 2.61
N HIS A 314 17.16 25.99 2.74
CA HIS A 314 17.30 27.20 1.94
C HIS A 314 18.61 27.95 2.21
N HIS A 315 19.01 28.13 3.47
CA HIS A 315 20.27 28.80 3.81
C HIS A 315 21.51 28.06 3.30
N ALA A 316 21.43 26.73 3.16
CA ALA A 316 22.51 25.94 2.56
C ALA A 316 22.66 26.17 1.04
N ALA A 317 21.62 26.64 0.35
CA ALA A 317 21.66 27.00 -1.07
C ALA A 317 20.55 28.02 -1.41
N THR A 318 20.84 29.31 -1.21
CA THR A 318 19.83 30.38 -1.35
C THR A 318 19.31 30.56 -2.79
N SER A 319 20.11 30.16 -3.78
CA SER A 319 19.73 30.16 -5.20
C SER A 319 18.94 28.93 -5.64
N ALA A 320 18.77 27.91 -4.78
CA ALA A 320 18.11 26.67 -5.15
C ALA A 320 16.60 26.86 -5.31
N THR A 321 16.07 26.42 -6.45
CA THR A 321 14.64 26.51 -6.78
C THR A 321 13.90 25.21 -6.50
N THR A 322 14.62 24.11 -6.23
CA THR A 322 14.07 22.76 -6.05
C THR A 322 12.93 22.69 -5.03
N PHE A 323 12.92 23.58 -4.04
CA PHE A 323 11.89 23.64 -3.01
C PHE A 323 10.66 24.49 -3.38
N SER A 324 10.54 24.91 -4.63
CA SER A 324 9.32 25.50 -5.18
C SER A 324 8.32 24.41 -5.56
N ILE A 325 7.04 24.69 -5.37
CA ILE A 325 5.90 23.86 -5.72
C ILE A 325 5.17 24.55 -6.87
N PRO A 326 5.45 24.18 -8.12
CA PRO A 326 4.76 24.74 -9.26
C PRO A 326 3.46 23.97 -9.54
N VAL A 327 2.37 24.70 -9.73
CA VAL A 327 1.05 24.19 -10.13
C VAL A 327 0.56 25.02 -11.31
N LEU A 328 0.52 24.38 -12.48
CA LEU A 328 0.04 24.95 -13.72
C LEU A 328 -1.35 24.41 -14.04
N LEU A 329 -2.34 25.28 -14.22
CA LEU A 329 -3.70 24.92 -14.59
C LEU A 329 -4.10 25.67 -15.85
N GLN A 330 -4.64 24.92 -16.80
CA GLN A 330 -5.27 25.41 -18.01
C GLN A 330 -6.78 25.48 -17.77
N LEU A 331 -7.33 26.68 -17.76
CA LEU A 331 -8.76 26.92 -17.62
C LEU A 331 -9.35 27.11 -19.03
N SER A 332 -10.52 26.56 -19.29
CA SER A 332 -11.19 26.73 -20.59
C SER A 332 -12.71 26.73 -20.42
N GLY A 333 -13.44 27.41 -21.30
CA GLY A 333 -14.89 27.52 -21.24
C GLY A 333 -15.39 28.93 -20.87
N SER A 334 -16.66 29.04 -20.53
CA SER A 334 -17.38 30.30 -20.35
C SER A 334 -17.54 30.66 -18.86
N PHE A 335 -16.42 30.91 -18.18
CA PHE A 335 -16.42 31.35 -16.79
C PHE A 335 -16.10 32.85 -16.65
N ASP A 336 -16.63 33.47 -15.60
CA ASP A 336 -16.30 34.85 -15.25
C ASP A 336 -14.87 34.93 -14.65
N ARG A 337 -13.91 35.40 -15.46
CA ARG A 337 -12.50 35.57 -15.08
C ARG A 337 -12.31 36.57 -13.93
N CYS A 338 -13.03 37.70 -13.96
CA CYS A 338 -12.93 38.73 -12.94
C CYS A 338 -13.42 38.22 -11.58
N LYS A 339 -14.52 37.46 -11.60
CA LYS A 339 -15.05 36.80 -10.40
C LYS A 339 -14.11 35.72 -9.88
N PHE A 340 -13.48 34.95 -10.77
CA PHE A 340 -12.47 33.94 -10.39
C PHE A 340 -11.25 34.57 -9.71
N ILE A 341 -10.67 35.60 -10.33
CA ILE A 341 -9.51 36.31 -9.79
C ILE A 341 -9.85 36.96 -8.45
N THR A 342 -11.05 37.55 -8.32
CA THR A 342 -11.53 38.11 -7.06
C THR A 342 -11.66 37.04 -5.97
N ALA A 343 -12.27 35.90 -6.29
CA ALA A 343 -12.41 34.78 -5.36
C ALA A 343 -11.05 34.25 -4.87
N LEU A 344 -10.11 34.02 -5.79
CA LEU A 344 -8.77 33.55 -5.47
C LEU A 344 -8.02 34.55 -4.60
N ASN A 345 -8.08 35.84 -4.93
CA ASN A 345 -7.50 36.91 -4.13
C ASN A 345 -8.09 36.95 -2.71
N ASN A 346 -9.39 36.77 -2.53
CA ASN A 346 -10.02 36.75 -1.22
C ASN A 346 -9.53 35.57 -0.37
N VAL A 347 -9.38 34.39 -0.98
CA VAL A 347 -8.82 33.22 -0.29
C VAL A 347 -7.36 33.47 0.10
N LEU A 348 -6.51 33.91 -0.84
CA LEU A 348 -5.10 34.21 -0.58
C LEU A 348 -4.91 35.21 0.58
N ARG A 349 -5.72 36.26 0.63
CA ARG A 349 -5.69 37.29 1.69
C ARG A 349 -6.10 36.77 3.06
N SER A 350 -6.97 35.76 3.11
CA SER A 350 -7.49 35.20 4.36
C SER A 350 -6.49 34.31 5.10
N ARG A 351 -5.38 33.95 4.47
CA ARG A 351 -4.40 32.98 4.97
C ARG A 351 -3.14 33.67 5.46
N ASP A 352 -3.00 33.80 6.78
CA ASP A 352 -1.84 34.42 7.42
C ASP A 352 -0.52 33.76 7.01
N ILE A 353 -0.50 32.43 6.90
CA ILE A 353 0.72 31.66 6.55
C ILE A 353 1.29 32.06 5.18
N LEU A 354 0.44 32.49 4.23
CA LEU A 354 0.85 32.92 2.90
C LEU A 354 1.49 34.31 2.89
N ARG A 355 1.45 35.01 4.03
CA ARG A 355 2.11 36.30 4.28
C ARG A 355 3.38 36.16 5.12
N SER A 356 3.77 34.93 5.47
CA SER A 356 4.91 34.68 6.34
C SER A 356 6.23 34.86 5.61
N ASN A 357 7.18 35.52 6.28
CA ASN A 357 8.60 35.54 5.95
C ASN A 357 9.40 34.97 7.13
N PHE A 358 10.63 34.56 6.88
CA PHE A 358 11.52 33.94 7.86
C PHE A 358 12.84 34.71 7.93
N THR A 359 13.04 35.44 9.02
CA THR A 359 14.23 36.28 9.22
C THR A 359 15.14 35.67 10.27
N PRO A 360 16.48 35.77 10.11
CA PRO A 360 17.41 35.39 11.16
C PRO A 360 17.23 36.26 12.41
N SER A 361 17.49 35.68 13.58
CA SER A 361 17.62 36.38 14.87
C SER A 361 18.69 35.71 15.74
N ASP A 362 19.07 36.35 16.85
CA ASP A 362 20.08 35.83 17.79
C ASP A 362 19.70 34.44 18.36
N CYS A 363 18.40 34.13 18.44
CA CYS A 363 17.86 32.89 18.99
C CYS A 363 17.54 31.83 17.91
N GLY A 364 17.89 32.09 16.64
CA GLY A 364 17.46 31.29 15.49
C GLY A 364 16.45 32.01 14.60
N PRO A 365 15.92 31.37 13.55
CA PRO A 365 14.96 32.00 12.65
C PRO A 365 13.66 32.34 13.39
N ILE A 366 13.08 33.49 13.05
CA ILE A 366 11.75 33.91 13.51
C ILE A 366 10.83 34.14 12.33
N ARG A 367 9.53 33.94 12.56
CA ARG A 367 8.49 34.26 11.59
C ARG A 367 8.07 35.70 11.72
N THR A 368 7.96 36.38 10.59
CA THR A 368 7.35 37.70 10.48
C THR A 368 6.19 37.65 9.50
N LEU A 369 5.21 38.56 9.62
CA LEU A 369 4.07 38.64 8.72
C LEU A 369 4.15 39.92 7.89
N ARG A 370 4.02 39.78 6.58
CA ARG A 370 3.88 40.90 5.66
C ARG A 370 2.53 41.59 5.81
N SER A 371 2.55 42.91 5.69
CA SER A 371 1.35 43.74 5.63
C SER A 371 0.58 43.54 4.33
N VAL A 372 1.30 43.44 3.20
CA VAL A 372 0.71 43.26 1.88
C VAL A 372 0.48 41.77 1.60
N PRO A 373 -0.78 41.32 1.41
CA PRO A 373 -1.09 39.93 1.07
C PRO A 373 -0.67 39.56 -0.36
N PRO A 374 -0.45 38.26 -0.62
CA PRO A 374 -0.30 37.77 -1.99
C PRO A 374 -1.59 37.99 -2.78
N HIS A 375 -1.44 38.17 -4.08
CA HIS A 375 -2.53 38.38 -5.02
C HIS A 375 -2.16 37.84 -6.40
N VAL A 376 -3.18 37.62 -7.21
CA VAL A 376 -3.04 37.22 -8.61
C VAL A 376 -2.49 38.39 -9.42
N LEU A 377 -1.40 38.14 -10.15
CA LEU A 377 -0.84 39.07 -11.13
C LEU A 377 -1.28 38.64 -12.52
N GLU A 378 -1.93 39.55 -13.23
CA GLU A 378 -2.37 39.31 -14.60
C GLU A 378 -1.24 39.68 -15.56
N VAL A 379 -0.80 38.71 -16.36
CA VAL A 379 0.38 38.83 -17.21
C VAL A 379 0.02 38.70 -18.69
N ARG A 380 0.76 39.40 -19.55
CA ARG A 380 0.64 39.33 -21.02
C ARG A 380 1.56 38.30 -21.66
N VAL A 381 2.63 37.94 -20.96
CA VAL A 381 3.61 36.94 -21.37
C VAL A 381 3.88 36.09 -20.15
N LEU A 382 3.81 34.77 -20.31
CA LEU A 382 4.06 33.81 -19.24
C LEU A 382 5.10 32.81 -19.71
N ASP A 383 6.36 33.03 -19.32
CA ASP A 383 7.41 32.02 -19.45
C ASP A 383 7.37 31.12 -18.22
N ILE A 384 6.67 30.00 -18.34
CA ILE A 384 6.45 29.04 -17.25
C ILE A 384 7.78 28.54 -16.68
N SER A 385 8.75 28.19 -17.55
CA SER A 385 10.02 27.63 -17.12
C SER A 385 10.85 28.67 -16.36
N SER A 386 10.92 29.90 -16.88
CA SER A 386 11.61 31.00 -16.20
C SER A 386 10.97 31.29 -14.84
N GLU A 387 9.64 31.42 -14.78
CA GLU A 387 8.92 31.75 -13.54
C GLU A 387 9.13 30.68 -12.45
N ILE A 388 9.08 29.40 -12.81
CA ILE A 388 9.29 28.31 -11.85
C ILE A 388 10.71 28.34 -11.27
N ASN A 389 11.70 28.79 -12.06
CA ASN A 389 13.12 28.76 -11.70
C ASN A 389 13.65 30.10 -11.16
N ILE A 390 12.78 31.02 -10.76
CA ILE A 390 13.19 32.16 -9.93
C ILE A 390 13.20 31.72 -8.45
N PRO A 391 14.33 31.82 -7.74
CA PRO A 391 14.41 31.45 -6.33
C PRO A 391 13.61 32.41 -5.44
N PHE A 392 13.22 31.94 -4.25
CA PHE A 392 12.57 32.78 -3.24
C PHE A 392 13.56 33.19 -2.16
N ASP A 393 13.67 34.48 -1.86
CA ASP A 393 14.27 34.96 -0.63
C ASP A 393 13.28 34.81 0.53
N LEU A 394 13.54 33.86 1.43
CA LEU A 394 12.67 33.57 2.58
C LEU A 394 12.45 34.78 3.51
N ALA A 395 13.36 35.75 3.54
CA ALA A 395 13.28 36.90 4.43
C ALA A 395 12.46 38.06 3.82
N HIS A 396 12.44 38.22 2.49
CA HIS A 396 11.91 39.44 1.86
C HIS A 396 10.80 39.21 0.82
N ASP A 397 10.75 38.04 0.18
CA ASP A 397 9.84 37.82 -0.95
C ASP A 397 8.38 37.55 -0.53
N LYS A 398 7.49 37.52 -1.52
CA LYS A 398 6.19 36.87 -1.36
C LYS A 398 6.44 35.40 -1.65
N LEU A 399 6.36 34.54 -0.65
CA LEU A 399 6.70 33.11 -0.79
C LEU A 399 5.68 32.30 -1.61
N ILE A 400 4.74 32.98 -2.26
CA ILE A 400 3.82 32.47 -3.26
C ILE A 400 3.63 33.52 -4.37
N ARG A 401 3.81 33.07 -5.62
CA ARG A 401 3.56 33.83 -6.84
C ARG A 401 2.38 33.19 -7.56
N VAL A 402 1.39 34.01 -7.93
CA VAL A 402 0.17 33.55 -8.61
C VAL A 402 0.01 34.41 -9.86
N LEU A 403 0.22 33.81 -11.03
CA LEU A 403 0.20 34.47 -12.32
C LEU A 403 -0.98 33.96 -13.13
N PHE A 404 -1.71 34.87 -13.77
CA PHE A 404 -2.83 34.53 -14.65
C PHE A 404 -2.62 35.14 -16.03
N HIS A 405 -2.51 34.30 -17.05
CA HIS A 405 -2.39 34.71 -18.44
C HIS A 405 -3.79 34.75 -19.08
N ARG A 406 -4.29 35.95 -19.39
CA ARG A 406 -5.69 36.15 -19.82
C ARG A 406 -6.03 35.55 -21.17
N GLU A 407 -5.11 35.58 -22.13
CA GLU A 407 -5.41 35.17 -23.51
C GLU A 407 -5.52 33.65 -23.63
N SER A 408 -4.67 32.94 -22.90
CA SER A 408 -4.69 31.48 -22.86
C SER A 408 -5.42 30.93 -21.65
N ASP A 409 -5.98 31.74 -20.74
CA ASP A 409 -6.61 31.28 -19.50
C ASP A 409 -5.74 30.32 -18.67
N THR A 410 -4.44 30.62 -18.59
CA THR A 410 -3.48 29.79 -17.88
C THR A 410 -3.17 30.38 -16.50
N LEU A 411 -3.35 29.58 -15.45
CA LEU A 411 -2.99 29.92 -14.07
C LEU A 411 -1.70 29.19 -13.68
N LEU A 412 -0.68 29.94 -13.28
CA LEU A 412 0.54 29.40 -12.68
C LEU A 412 0.62 29.84 -11.22
N ILE A 413 0.70 28.86 -10.32
CA ILE A 413 1.00 29.06 -8.89
C ILE A 413 2.39 28.49 -8.64
N VAL A 414 3.32 29.32 -8.17
CA VAL A 414 4.64 28.87 -7.71
C VAL A 414 4.75 29.26 -6.24
N ALA A 415 4.89 28.27 -5.35
CA ALA A 415 4.91 28.51 -3.91
C ALA A 415 6.09 27.83 -3.23
N SER A 416 6.67 28.45 -2.21
CA SER A 416 7.78 27.88 -1.45
C SER A 416 7.29 26.79 -0.49
N HIS A 417 7.99 25.65 -0.44
CA HIS A 417 7.76 24.64 0.59
C HIS A 417 7.86 25.19 2.02
N ALA A 418 8.52 26.34 2.25
CA ALA A 418 8.62 26.94 3.58
C ALA A 418 7.27 27.36 4.19
N ILE A 419 6.24 27.62 3.36
CA ILE A 419 4.92 28.05 3.83
C ILE A 419 3.78 27.15 3.38
N THR A 420 4.04 26.16 2.51
CA THR A 420 2.98 25.37 1.90
C THR A 420 3.44 23.95 1.52
N ASP A 421 2.47 23.08 1.29
CA ASP A 421 2.60 21.81 0.61
C ASP A 421 1.53 21.69 -0.50
N LEU A 422 1.53 20.58 -1.25
CA LEU A 422 0.57 20.38 -2.34
C LEU A 422 -0.88 20.30 -1.84
N ASN A 423 -1.12 19.70 -0.66
CA ASN A 423 -2.47 19.63 -0.07
C ASN A 423 -2.99 21.03 0.31
N SER A 424 -2.10 21.92 0.74
CA SER A 424 -2.44 23.31 1.04
C SER A 424 -2.85 24.08 -0.21
N ILE A 425 -2.18 23.86 -1.35
CA ILE A 425 -2.59 24.44 -2.64
C ILE A 425 -3.96 23.89 -3.06
N GLN A 426 -4.19 22.57 -2.91
CA GLN A 426 -5.49 21.96 -3.16
C GLN A 426 -6.60 22.57 -2.31
N SER A 427 -6.35 22.83 -1.02
CA SER A 427 -7.31 23.51 -0.14
C SER A 427 -7.60 24.95 -0.58
N VAL A 428 -6.59 25.72 -1.01
CA VAL A 428 -6.79 27.06 -1.59
C VAL A 428 -7.66 27.00 -2.84
N LEU A 429 -7.47 26.01 -3.72
CA LEU A 429 -8.29 25.84 -4.93
C LEU A 429 -9.75 25.44 -4.61
N ARG A 430 -9.96 24.52 -3.67
CA ARG A 430 -11.30 24.12 -3.20
C ARG A 430 -12.08 25.30 -2.62
N GLU A 431 -11.42 26.10 -1.80
CA GLU A 431 -12.03 27.29 -1.23
C GLU A 431 -12.30 28.35 -2.29
N THR A 432 -11.39 28.52 -3.25
CA THR A 432 -11.59 29.45 -4.37
C THR A 432 -12.86 29.09 -5.15
N SER A 433 -13.10 27.80 -5.39
CA SER A 433 -14.33 27.29 -6.00
C SER A 433 -15.58 27.65 -5.19
N SER A 434 -15.52 27.46 -3.87
CA SER A 434 -16.62 27.79 -2.95
C SER A 434 -16.92 29.29 -2.93
N VAL A 435 -15.89 30.14 -2.84
CA VAL A 435 -16.02 31.59 -2.88
C VAL A 435 -16.53 32.06 -4.23
N TYR A 436 -16.08 31.44 -5.34
CA TYR A 436 -16.59 31.72 -6.66
C TYR A 436 -18.08 31.43 -6.80
N ALA A 437 -18.55 30.32 -6.23
CA ALA A 437 -19.97 29.95 -6.30
C ALA A 437 -20.85 30.85 -5.41
N THR A 438 -20.39 31.15 -4.19
CA THR A 438 -21.24 31.74 -3.14
C THR A 438 -20.98 33.22 -2.86
N ASN A 439 -19.85 33.77 -3.32
CA ASN A 439 -19.30 35.07 -2.91
C ASN A 439 -19.02 35.20 -1.40
N LEU A 440 -19.03 34.10 -0.64
CA LEU A 440 -18.79 34.08 0.80
C LEU A 440 -17.43 33.47 1.11
N LEU A 441 -16.59 34.23 1.81
CA LEU A 441 -15.28 33.75 2.28
C LEU A 441 -15.46 32.92 3.55
N PRO A 442 -15.17 31.61 3.54
CA PRO A 442 -15.26 30.80 4.74
C PRO A 442 -14.21 31.24 5.78
N THR A 443 -14.60 31.27 7.05
CA THR A 443 -13.62 31.43 8.13
C THR A 443 -12.84 30.11 8.32
N PRO A 444 -11.49 30.14 8.30
CA PRO A 444 -10.71 28.93 8.52
C PRO A 444 -11.02 28.30 9.88
N ARG A 445 -11.42 27.03 9.90
CA ARG A 445 -11.70 26.30 11.15
C ARG A 445 -10.44 26.01 11.96
N MET A 446 -9.29 25.95 11.28
CA MET A 446 -7.98 25.75 11.88
C MET A 446 -6.94 26.60 11.16
N ARG A 447 -6.07 27.23 11.94
CA ARG A 447 -4.88 27.93 11.43
C ARG A 447 -3.65 27.05 11.64
N TYR A 448 -2.66 27.20 10.75
CA TYR A 448 -1.40 26.44 10.80
C TYR A 448 -0.72 26.45 12.18
N LEU A 449 -0.61 27.62 12.79
CA LEU A 449 0.00 27.81 14.11
C LEU A 449 -0.71 27.07 15.24
N ASN A 450 -2.01 26.81 15.07
CA ASN A 450 -2.84 26.18 16.07
C ASN A 450 -3.00 24.67 15.83
N ALA A 451 -2.23 24.11 14.89
CA ALA A 451 -2.36 22.71 14.54
C ALA A 451 -1.85 21.82 15.70
N PRO A 452 -2.65 20.84 16.18
CA PRO A 452 -2.26 19.95 17.28
C PRO A 452 -1.02 19.12 16.98
N GLY A 453 -0.69 18.89 15.70
CA GLY A 453 0.50 18.15 15.29
C GLY A 453 1.81 18.71 15.83
N TRP A 454 1.90 19.99 16.17
CA TRP A 454 3.12 20.62 16.69
C TRP A 454 3.44 20.27 18.15
N SER A 455 2.41 19.95 18.94
CA SER A 455 2.54 19.64 20.38
C SER A 455 2.21 18.18 20.69
N ARG A 456 2.18 17.31 19.67
CA ARG A 456 1.80 15.91 19.85
C ARG A 456 2.83 15.19 20.73
N PRO A 457 2.41 14.55 21.83
CA PRO A 457 3.32 13.76 22.64
C PRO A 457 3.82 12.55 21.84
N VAL A 458 5.13 12.35 21.88
CA VAL A 458 5.78 11.19 21.27
C VAL A 458 5.63 10.00 22.21
N GLN A 459 5.05 8.90 21.71
CA GLN A 459 4.90 7.69 22.50
C GLN A 459 6.21 6.90 22.54
N THR A 460 6.56 6.38 23.72
CA THR A 460 7.77 5.54 23.88
C THR A 460 7.76 4.33 22.94
N SER A 461 6.60 3.71 22.71
CA SER A 461 6.43 2.59 21.77
C SER A 461 6.89 2.94 20.35
N ASP A 462 6.67 4.18 19.91
CA ASP A 462 6.95 4.61 18.54
C ASP A 462 8.45 4.84 18.37
N MET A 463 9.09 5.44 19.38
CA MET A 463 10.55 5.57 19.44
C MET A 463 11.23 4.20 19.45
N THR A 464 10.73 3.25 20.25
CA THR A 464 11.25 1.87 20.29
C THR A 464 11.04 1.17 18.94
N PHE A 465 9.90 1.37 18.28
CA PHE A 465 9.68 0.86 16.93
C PHE A 465 10.75 1.36 15.97
N TRP A 466 11.00 2.67 15.89
CA TRP A 466 11.96 3.24 14.93
C TRP A 466 13.39 2.77 15.20
N SER A 467 13.79 2.74 16.47
CA SER A 467 15.11 2.23 16.87
C SER A 467 15.31 0.77 16.42
N LYS A 468 14.28 -0.08 16.57
CA LYS A 468 14.33 -1.48 16.12
C LYS A 468 14.23 -1.62 14.60
N TYR A 469 13.29 -0.92 13.97
CA TYR A 469 12.98 -0.99 12.54
C TYR A 469 14.18 -0.56 11.68
N LEU A 470 14.91 0.47 12.12
CA LEU A 470 16.14 0.96 11.48
C LEU A 470 17.39 0.50 12.22
N SER A 471 17.35 -0.65 12.89
CA SER A 471 18.57 -1.30 13.38
C SER A 471 19.27 -2.04 12.23
N ASN A 472 20.61 -2.08 12.24
CA ASN A 472 21.41 -2.79 11.23
C ASN A 472 21.05 -2.42 9.78
N THR A 473 20.90 -1.14 9.48
CA THR A 473 20.55 -0.65 8.14
C THR A 473 21.66 -0.93 7.12
N PRO A 474 21.32 -1.07 5.82
CA PRO A 474 22.33 -1.16 4.78
C PRO A 474 23.21 0.11 4.75
N PRO A 475 24.44 0.03 4.18
CA PRO A 475 25.22 1.22 3.88
C PRO A 475 24.42 2.20 3.01
N ARG A 476 24.77 3.49 3.11
CA ARG A 476 24.13 4.53 2.30
C ARG A 476 24.23 4.24 0.82
N LEU A 477 23.23 4.65 0.05
CA LEU A 477 23.14 4.39 -1.38
C LEU A 477 24.33 4.97 -2.16
N ASP A 478 24.81 6.17 -1.79
CA ASP A 478 25.98 6.77 -2.42
C ASP A 478 27.27 5.99 -2.15
N THR A 479 27.39 5.38 -0.97
CA THR A 479 28.50 4.46 -0.66
C THR A 479 28.41 3.18 -1.49
N LEU A 480 27.23 2.56 -1.58
CA LEU A 480 27.01 1.35 -2.38
C LEU A 480 27.31 1.57 -3.87
N LEU A 481 26.90 2.74 -4.39
CA LEU A 481 27.14 3.15 -5.77
C LEU A 481 28.55 3.71 -6.01
N LYS A 482 29.39 3.79 -4.96
CA LYS A 482 30.77 4.33 -5.02
C LYS A 482 30.82 5.72 -5.66
N LEU A 483 29.85 6.57 -5.32
CA LEU A 483 29.76 7.91 -5.91
C LEU A 483 30.84 8.83 -5.36
N PRO A 484 31.21 9.89 -6.11
CA PRO A 484 32.11 10.93 -5.62
C PRO A 484 31.61 11.53 -4.29
N ALA A 485 32.58 12.00 -3.50
CA ALA A 485 32.28 12.73 -2.28
C ALA A 485 31.43 13.98 -2.60
N PRO A 486 30.46 14.33 -1.74
CA PRO A 486 29.63 15.49 -1.98
C PRO A 486 30.43 16.79 -1.96
N SER A 487 30.06 17.73 -2.83
CA SER A 487 30.66 19.07 -2.87
C SER A 487 29.74 20.07 -2.14
N PRO A 488 30.26 20.89 -1.21
CA PRO A 488 29.49 21.97 -0.59
C PRO A 488 29.19 23.11 -1.58
N LYS A 489 29.78 23.10 -2.79
CA LYS A 489 29.49 24.10 -3.83
C LYS A 489 28.21 23.80 -4.60
N HIS A 490 27.81 22.54 -4.68
CA HIS A 490 26.72 22.06 -5.53
C HIS A 490 25.61 21.45 -4.66
N VAL A 491 25.09 22.23 -3.72
CA VAL A 491 24.01 21.77 -2.83
C VAL A 491 22.67 22.00 -3.52
N PHE A 492 21.86 20.94 -3.60
CA PHE A 492 20.56 20.94 -4.29
C PHE A 492 20.60 21.22 -5.80
N GLU A 493 21.79 21.25 -6.41
CA GLU A 493 21.94 21.26 -7.87
C GLU A 493 21.65 19.88 -8.44
N GLY A 494 20.99 19.84 -9.59
CA GLY A 494 20.53 18.59 -10.17
C GLY A 494 19.68 18.79 -11.40
N THR A 495 19.34 17.67 -12.04
CA THR A 495 18.53 17.65 -13.26
C THR A 495 17.51 16.52 -13.21
N SER A 496 16.74 16.37 -14.28
CA SER A 496 15.69 15.36 -14.33
C SER A 496 15.61 14.69 -15.69
N ARG A 497 15.18 13.43 -15.66
CA ARG A 497 14.83 12.64 -16.83
C ARG A 497 13.38 12.20 -16.73
N PHE A 498 12.71 12.11 -17.88
CA PHE A 498 11.31 11.73 -17.95
C PHE A 498 11.17 10.47 -18.80
N GLN A 499 10.44 9.51 -18.26
CA GLN A 499 10.09 8.27 -18.93
C GLN A 499 8.58 8.12 -18.90
N THR A 500 7.98 7.82 -20.06
CA THR A 500 6.54 7.63 -20.17
C THR A 500 6.24 6.17 -20.44
N PHE A 501 5.33 5.59 -19.68
CA PHE A 501 4.89 4.21 -19.79
C PHE A 501 3.46 4.19 -20.31
N HIS A 502 3.21 3.37 -21.34
CA HIS A 502 1.92 3.26 -21.98
C HIS A 502 1.45 1.81 -22.08
N GLY A 503 0.14 1.62 -22.21
CA GLY A 503 -0.44 0.40 -22.77
C GLY A 503 -0.64 -0.73 -21.77
N SER A 504 -0.40 -1.97 -22.24
CA SER A 504 -0.80 -3.19 -21.52
C SER A 504 -0.16 -3.35 -20.13
N PRO A 505 1.14 -3.10 -19.90
CA PRO A 505 1.75 -3.27 -18.58
C PRO A 505 1.11 -2.38 -17.51
N VAL A 506 0.91 -1.09 -17.81
CA VAL A 506 0.22 -0.15 -16.93
C VAL A 506 -1.20 -0.63 -16.61
N LYS A 507 -1.99 -0.97 -17.64
CA LYS A 507 -3.37 -1.48 -17.47
C LYS A 507 -3.42 -2.74 -16.59
N LYS A 508 -2.48 -3.68 -16.78
CA LYS A 508 -2.39 -4.91 -15.99
C LYS A 508 -2.06 -4.58 -14.53
N LEU A 509 -1.05 -3.73 -14.29
CA LEU A 509 -0.65 -3.33 -12.94
C LEU A 509 -1.76 -2.58 -12.20
N THR A 510 -2.44 -1.63 -12.85
CA THR A 510 -3.58 -0.91 -12.26
C THR A 510 -4.68 -1.87 -11.82
N LYS A 511 -4.95 -2.93 -12.60
CA LYS A 511 -5.92 -3.99 -12.25
C LYS A 511 -5.47 -4.85 -11.06
N LEU A 512 -4.17 -5.00 -10.84
CA LEU A 512 -3.63 -5.76 -9.70
C LEU A 512 -3.71 -4.98 -8.38
N LEU A 513 -3.78 -3.65 -8.42
CA LEU A 513 -3.82 -2.81 -7.23
C LEU A 513 -4.95 -3.20 -6.25
N PRO A 514 -6.24 -3.23 -6.66
CA PRO A 514 -7.32 -3.65 -5.77
C PRO A 514 -7.23 -5.13 -5.39
N VAL A 515 -6.79 -6.01 -6.30
CA VAL A 515 -6.68 -7.46 -6.07
C VAL A 515 -5.72 -7.78 -4.93
N TYR A 516 -4.62 -7.02 -4.81
CA TYR A 516 -3.63 -7.22 -3.76
C TYR A 516 -3.79 -6.24 -2.59
N GLY A 517 -4.78 -5.35 -2.62
CA GLY A 517 -4.97 -4.32 -1.60
C GLY A 517 -3.78 -3.38 -1.50
N ILE A 518 -3.12 -3.10 -2.62
CA ILE A 518 -1.96 -2.20 -2.72
C ILE A 518 -2.35 -0.90 -3.42
N THR A 519 -1.53 0.14 -3.30
CA THR A 519 -1.77 1.45 -3.93
C THR A 519 -0.75 1.67 -5.04
N HIS A 520 -0.99 2.67 -5.89
CA HIS A 520 0.00 3.14 -6.85
C HIS A 520 1.34 3.52 -6.19
N HIS A 521 1.29 4.09 -4.98
CA HIS A 521 2.49 4.44 -4.23
C HIS A 521 3.25 3.19 -3.73
N HIS A 522 2.57 2.15 -3.25
CA HIS A 522 3.23 0.88 -2.94
C HIS A 522 3.93 0.28 -4.17
N LEU A 523 3.27 0.31 -5.33
CA LEU A 523 3.87 -0.15 -6.58
C LEU A 523 5.12 0.68 -6.94
N ALA A 524 5.06 2.01 -6.83
CA ALA A 524 6.20 2.89 -7.06
C ALA A 524 7.38 2.59 -6.12
N ILE A 525 7.11 2.37 -4.83
CA ILE A 525 8.12 1.96 -3.85
C ILE A 525 8.75 0.63 -4.27
N THR A 526 7.93 -0.36 -4.65
CA THR A 526 8.42 -1.67 -5.11
C THR A 526 9.33 -1.53 -6.32
N VAL A 527 8.91 -0.78 -7.35
CA VAL A 527 9.69 -0.58 -8.57
C VAL A 527 11.02 0.11 -8.28
N ALA A 528 11.00 1.21 -7.53
CA ALA A 528 12.22 1.93 -7.15
C ALA A 528 13.15 1.05 -6.30
N ALA A 529 12.61 0.30 -5.33
CA ALA A 529 13.39 -0.60 -4.49
C ALA A 529 14.06 -1.70 -5.32
N GLN A 530 13.35 -2.34 -6.25
CA GLN A 530 13.93 -3.37 -7.11
C GLN A 530 14.99 -2.80 -8.06
N ALA A 531 14.77 -1.62 -8.62
CA ALA A 531 15.75 -0.97 -9.49
C ALA A 531 17.04 -0.63 -8.75
N LEU A 532 16.95 -0.11 -7.52
CA LEU A 532 18.11 0.19 -6.69
C LEU A 532 18.81 -1.07 -6.20
N GLN A 533 18.06 -2.07 -5.72
CA GLN A 533 18.60 -3.37 -5.31
C GLN A 533 19.39 -4.05 -6.43
N TRP A 534 18.90 -3.99 -7.67
CA TRP A 534 19.64 -4.47 -8.84
C TRP A 534 20.89 -3.63 -9.11
N LEU A 535 20.78 -2.30 -9.07
CA LEU A 535 21.90 -1.40 -9.36
C LEU A 535 23.05 -1.52 -8.33
N THR A 536 22.72 -1.77 -7.06
CA THR A 536 23.68 -1.87 -5.97
C THR A 536 24.11 -3.30 -5.64
N ASP A 537 23.53 -4.31 -6.30
CA ASP A 537 23.68 -5.73 -5.95
C ASP A 537 23.39 -6.00 -4.46
N THR A 538 22.32 -5.39 -3.94
CA THR A 538 21.87 -5.59 -2.55
C THR A 538 20.42 -6.07 -2.51
N ASN A 539 20.03 -6.65 -1.38
CA ASN A 539 18.66 -7.08 -1.12
C ASN A 539 17.94 -6.18 -0.10
N ASP A 540 18.57 -5.08 0.31
CA ASP A 540 18.11 -4.19 1.38
C ASP A 540 18.36 -2.74 0.96
N VAL A 541 17.30 -1.94 0.92
CA VAL A 541 17.34 -0.51 0.58
C VAL A 541 16.36 0.25 1.46
N ILE A 542 16.68 1.51 1.78
CA ILE A 542 15.77 2.41 2.50
C ILE A 542 15.38 3.54 1.56
N LEU A 543 14.08 3.72 1.40
CA LEU A 543 13.47 4.75 0.57
C LEU A 543 12.80 5.79 1.45
N GLY A 544 12.96 7.06 1.12
CA GLY A 544 12.12 8.12 1.65
C GLY A 544 10.75 8.11 0.99
N CYS A 545 9.71 8.31 1.78
CA CYS A 545 8.35 8.48 1.29
C CYS A 545 7.70 9.72 1.92
N PRO A 546 6.90 10.50 1.17
CA PRO A 546 6.20 11.64 1.72
C PRO A 546 5.15 11.17 2.73
N PHE A 547 5.04 11.87 3.85
CA PHE A 547 4.03 11.62 4.87
C PHE A 547 3.33 12.93 5.23
N GLN A 548 2.00 12.90 5.24
CA GLN A 548 1.20 14.03 5.66
C GLN A 548 1.13 14.03 7.18
N ASN A 549 1.79 14.97 7.85
CA ASN A 549 1.76 15.12 9.30
C ASN A 549 0.46 15.82 9.77
N ARG A 550 -0.68 15.38 9.25
CA ARG A 550 -2.03 15.86 9.56
C ARG A 550 -2.78 14.75 10.28
N VAL A 551 -3.09 14.96 11.55
CA VAL A 551 -3.61 13.96 12.49
C VAL A 551 -5.14 13.90 12.47
N GLY A 552 -5.81 14.98 12.05
CA GLY A 552 -7.28 15.00 11.94
C GLY A 552 -7.83 15.90 10.83
N ASP A 553 -9.15 15.86 10.66
CA ASP A 553 -9.87 16.53 9.56
C ASP A 553 -9.64 18.03 9.50
N LEU A 554 -9.60 18.69 10.65
CA LEU A 554 -9.39 20.13 10.73
C LEU A 554 -8.00 20.54 10.20
N GLU A 555 -6.99 19.68 10.42
CA GLU A 555 -5.66 19.91 9.86
C GLU A 555 -5.65 19.69 8.34
N GLN A 556 -6.52 18.84 7.77
CA GLN A 556 -6.61 18.64 6.32
C GLN A 556 -7.03 19.92 5.56
N GLU A 557 -7.85 20.77 6.18
CA GLU A 557 -8.30 22.05 5.62
C GLU A 557 -7.31 23.22 5.89
N SER A 558 -6.30 22.98 6.74
CA SER A 558 -5.31 24.00 7.09
C SER A 558 -4.30 24.22 5.96
N VAL A 559 -3.96 25.48 5.70
CA VAL A 559 -2.93 25.86 4.72
C VAL A 559 -1.62 26.02 5.49
N GLY A 560 -0.54 25.35 5.04
CA GLY A 560 0.78 25.40 5.67
C GLY A 560 1.70 24.23 5.28
N LEU A 561 2.92 24.17 5.82
CA LEU A 561 3.83 23.06 5.58
C LEU A 561 3.56 21.90 6.57
N PHE A 562 2.89 20.83 6.11
CA PHE A 562 2.69 19.60 6.89
C PHE A 562 3.36 18.38 6.27
N LEU A 563 3.96 18.54 5.09
CA LEU A 563 4.69 17.50 4.40
C LEU A 563 5.96 17.15 5.17
N ASP A 564 6.01 15.93 5.68
CA ASP A 564 7.20 15.33 6.28
C ASP A 564 7.58 14.07 5.47
N ARG A 565 8.53 13.29 5.99
CA ARG A 565 9.10 12.11 5.34
C ARG A 565 9.17 10.93 6.28
N LEU A 566 8.91 9.73 5.76
CA LEU A 566 9.08 8.46 6.46
C LEU A 566 10.09 7.57 5.73
N PRO A 567 11.05 6.95 6.45
CA PRO A 567 11.89 5.91 5.89
C PRO A 567 11.12 4.60 5.78
N ILE A 568 11.07 4.04 4.57
CA ILE A 568 10.51 2.73 4.26
C ILE A 568 11.65 1.80 3.84
N ARG A 569 11.96 0.81 4.68
CA ARG A 569 13.02 -0.17 4.44
C ARG A 569 12.45 -1.37 3.68
N ILE A 570 12.99 -1.69 2.51
CA ILE A 570 12.56 -2.82 1.68
C ILE A 570 13.66 -3.88 1.68
N GLN A 571 13.34 -5.02 2.29
CA GLN A 571 14.20 -6.20 2.35
C GLN A 571 13.61 -7.34 1.53
N THR A 572 14.42 -7.93 0.66
CA THR A 572 13.98 -9.02 -0.22
C THR A 572 14.79 -10.28 0.06
N SER A 573 14.20 -11.25 0.77
CA SER A 573 14.94 -12.40 1.30
C SER A 573 15.25 -13.50 0.27
N SER A 574 14.48 -13.61 -0.83
CA SER A 574 14.64 -14.71 -1.80
C SER A 574 14.64 -14.22 -3.27
N PRO A 575 15.53 -14.73 -4.14
CA PRO A 575 15.46 -14.53 -5.59
C PRO A 575 14.14 -15.05 -6.19
N THR A 576 13.54 -16.10 -5.61
CA THR A 576 12.29 -16.70 -6.11
C THR A 576 11.03 -15.98 -5.66
N THR A 577 11.16 -14.84 -4.96
CA THR A 577 10.02 -14.04 -4.49
C THR A 577 9.10 -13.69 -5.67
N THR A 578 7.82 -13.99 -5.54
CA THR A 578 6.83 -13.70 -6.58
C THR A 578 6.49 -12.22 -6.60
N THR A 579 6.01 -11.71 -7.75
CA THR A 579 5.46 -10.35 -7.85
C THR A 579 4.45 -10.05 -6.73
N LYS A 580 3.54 -10.98 -6.46
CA LYS A 580 2.50 -10.83 -5.45
C LYS A 580 3.08 -10.64 -4.05
N ASP A 581 4.05 -11.47 -3.68
CA ASP A 581 4.65 -11.44 -2.36
C ASP A 581 5.50 -10.17 -2.18
N LEU A 582 6.19 -9.74 -3.23
CA LEU A 582 6.98 -8.50 -3.23
C LEU A 582 6.10 -7.25 -2.99
N LEU A 583 4.98 -7.16 -3.71
CA LEU A 583 4.04 -6.03 -3.57
C LEU A 583 3.37 -6.02 -2.18
N ARG A 584 3.05 -7.21 -1.64
CA ARG A 584 2.48 -7.35 -0.29
C ARG A 584 3.46 -6.99 0.80
N ALA A 585 4.69 -7.48 0.71
CA ALA A 585 5.76 -7.13 1.65
C ALA A 585 5.97 -5.61 1.65
N THR A 586 6.00 -4.97 0.47
CA THR A 586 6.12 -3.51 0.37
C THR A 586 4.95 -2.78 1.07
N ARG A 587 3.71 -3.22 0.84
CA ARG A 587 2.52 -2.69 1.52
C ARG A 587 2.62 -2.85 3.04
N ASP A 588 2.90 -4.06 3.51
CA ASP A 588 2.90 -4.39 4.93
C ASP A 588 3.97 -3.59 5.66
N THR A 589 5.16 -3.47 5.08
CA THR A 589 6.25 -2.66 5.63
C THR A 589 5.92 -1.16 5.62
N SER A 590 5.31 -0.65 4.54
CA SER A 590 4.87 0.75 4.47
C SER A 590 3.80 1.05 5.54
N GLN A 591 2.83 0.16 5.72
CA GLN A 591 1.78 0.30 6.72
C GLN A 591 2.32 0.27 8.16
N GLN A 592 3.32 -0.57 8.45
CA GLN A 592 4.00 -0.57 9.75
C GLN A 592 4.67 0.79 10.05
N ALA A 593 5.41 1.33 9.07
CA ALA A 593 6.04 2.64 9.19
C ALA A 593 5.01 3.77 9.40
N ILE A 594 3.89 3.75 8.66
CA ILE A 594 2.79 4.72 8.84
C ILE A 594 2.12 4.56 10.21
N ALA A 595 1.93 3.33 10.69
CA ALA A 595 1.34 3.07 11.99
C ALA A 595 2.20 3.64 13.14
N ALA A 596 3.52 3.68 12.98
CA ALA A 596 4.47 4.25 13.92
C ALA A 596 4.93 5.67 13.55
N ALA A 597 4.25 6.34 12.62
CA ALA A 597 4.70 7.62 12.09
C ALA A 597 4.92 8.68 13.19
N LEU A 598 6.12 9.26 13.18
CA LEU A 598 6.51 10.41 13.97
C LEU A 598 7.07 11.48 13.03
N PRO A 599 7.11 12.76 13.45
CA PRO A 599 7.89 13.76 12.74
C PRO A 599 9.33 13.27 12.54
N PHE A 600 9.92 13.50 11.37
CA PHE A 600 11.20 12.89 10.98
C PHE A 600 12.33 13.20 11.97
N ARG A 601 12.34 14.39 12.57
CA ARG A 601 13.29 14.77 13.64
C ARG A 601 13.25 13.82 14.84
N ASN A 602 12.07 13.27 15.17
CA ASN A 602 11.92 12.33 16.28
C ASN A 602 12.42 10.94 15.88
N ILE A 603 12.27 10.57 14.60
CA ILE A 603 12.90 9.35 14.06
C ILE A 603 14.43 9.46 14.15
N LEU A 604 15.01 10.62 13.79
CA LEU A 604 16.45 10.86 13.95
C LEU A 604 16.87 10.77 15.42
N SER A 605 16.11 11.40 16.32
CA SER A 605 16.36 11.32 17.76
C SER A 605 16.29 9.88 18.29
N ALA A 606 15.37 9.04 17.78
CA ALA A 606 15.28 7.62 18.14
C ALA A 606 16.52 6.81 17.72
N LEU A 607 17.29 7.32 16.76
CA LEU A 607 18.56 6.74 16.29
C LEU A 607 19.78 7.43 16.92
N GLY A 608 19.59 8.41 17.80
CA GLY A 608 20.67 9.20 18.37
C GLY A 608 21.34 10.16 17.38
N ILE A 609 20.64 10.53 16.29
CA ILE A 609 21.14 11.44 15.26
C ILE A 609 20.59 12.84 15.54
N GLU A 610 21.49 13.82 15.64
CA GLU A 610 21.09 15.23 15.78
C GLU A 610 20.58 15.79 14.45
N ALA A 611 19.41 16.43 14.49
CA ALA A 611 18.78 17.04 13.32
C ALA A 611 19.25 18.49 13.11
N ASN A 612 20.55 18.75 13.10
CA ASN A 612 21.12 20.10 12.96
C ASN A 612 21.47 20.48 11.51
N ASP A 613 21.58 19.49 10.63
CA ASP A 613 21.99 19.67 9.24
C ASP A 613 20.81 19.98 8.28
N PRO A 614 21.07 20.65 7.14
CA PRO A 614 20.06 21.02 6.14
C PRO A 614 19.40 19.85 5.39
N LEU A 615 19.61 18.59 5.80
CA LEU A 615 19.08 17.36 5.19
C LEU A 615 19.09 17.42 3.64
N SER A 616 20.28 17.51 3.06
CA SER A 616 20.49 17.64 1.61
C SER A 616 20.76 16.28 0.94
N PRO A 617 20.82 16.18 -0.42
CA PRO A 617 21.25 14.97 -1.12
C PRO A 617 22.54 14.37 -0.57
N CYS A 618 23.42 15.23 -0.08
CA CYS A 618 24.75 14.91 0.41
C CYS A 618 24.74 14.46 1.88
N SER A 619 23.84 15.00 2.70
CA SER A 619 23.84 14.82 4.15
C SER A 619 22.65 14.02 4.69
N HIS A 620 21.76 13.52 3.83
CA HIS A 620 20.58 12.81 4.31
C HIS A 620 20.96 11.51 5.07
N PRO A 621 20.62 11.38 6.36
CA PRO A 621 21.25 10.42 7.26
C PRO A 621 20.73 8.98 7.14
N ILE A 622 19.50 8.79 6.65
CA ILE A 622 18.84 7.46 6.64
C ILE A 622 18.66 6.91 5.22
N PHE A 623 18.18 7.73 4.28
CA PHE A 623 17.93 7.35 2.90
C PHE A 623 18.43 8.41 1.93
N GLN A 624 18.79 8.02 0.70
CA GLN A 624 19.24 8.96 -0.33
C GLN A 624 18.32 8.95 -1.57
N ALA A 625 17.38 8.01 -1.63
CA ALA A 625 16.35 7.95 -2.66
C ALA A 625 14.97 8.25 -2.09
N MET A 626 14.17 9.05 -2.79
CA MET A 626 12.79 9.41 -2.42
C MET A 626 11.81 8.86 -3.46
N VAL A 627 10.61 8.46 -3.05
CA VAL A 627 9.57 7.96 -3.96
C VAL A 627 8.22 8.65 -3.70
N THR A 628 7.64 9.23 -4.75
CA THR A 628 6.33 9.88 -4.72
C THR A 628 5.44 9.38 -5.86
N PHE A 629 4.12 9.43 -5.67
CA PHE A 629 3.15 9.11 -6.73
C PHE A 629 2.00 10.12 -6.67
N HIS A 630 1.72 10.76 -7.81
CA HIS A 630 0.65 11.73 -7.99
C HIS A 630 -0.45 11.16 -8.89
N LEU A 631 -1.69 11.19 -8.41
CA LEU A 631 -2.86 10.80 -9.21
C LEU A 631 -3.29 11.97 -10.11
N LYS A 632 -3.78 11.65 -11.31
CA LYS A 632 -4.14 12.61 -12.37
C LYS A 632 -4.98 13.79 -11.87
N ASP A 633 -6.12 13.49 -11.26
CA ASP A 633 -7.14 14.49 -10.97
C ASP A 633 -7.00 15.12 -9.57
N ALA A 634 -5.93 14.81 -8.83
CA ALA A 634 -5.80 15.20 -7.43
C ALA A 634 -5.83 16.73 -7.23
N VAL A 635 -5.34 17.49 -8.21
CA VAL A 635 -5.32 18.97 -8.16
C VAL A 635 -6.46 19.57 -8.99
N GLU A 636 -6.70 19.06 -10.21
CA GLU A 636 -7.74 19.59 -11.12
C GLU A 636 -9.14 19.54 -10.48
N SER A 637 -9.49 18.41 -9.85
CA SER A 637 -10.79 18.24 -9.18
C SER A 637 -11.02 19.18 -8.00
N CYS A 638 -9.97 19.83 -7.49
CA CYS A 638 -10.07 20.80 -6.41
C CYS A 638 -10.59 22.15 -6.90
N LEU A 639 -10.49 22.46 -8.20
CA LEU A 639 -10.99 23.71 -8.77
C LEU A 639 -12.24 23.44 -9.61
N ASN A 640 -13.41 23.55 -8.99
CA ASN A 640 -14.69 23.34 -9.64
C ASN A 640 -15.42 24.68 -9.86
N ILE A 641 -15.27 25.22 -11.07
CA ILE A 641 -15.88 26.49 -11.49
C ILE A 641 -16.97 26.17 -12.51
N PRO A 642 -18.25 26.55 -12.28
CA PRO A 642 -19.31 26.33 -13.24
C PRO A 642 -18.98 26.89 -14.63
N GLY A 643 -19.10 26.04 -15.67
CA GLY A 643 -18.79 26.42 -17.05
C GLY A 643 -17.30 26.45 -17.40
N CYS A 644 -16.41 26.01 -16.49
CA CYS A 644 -14.98 25.91 -16.71
C CYS A 644 -14.53 24.44 -16.72
N ASP A 645 -13.81 24.03 -17.76
CA ASP A 645 -13.00 22.81 -17.76
C ASP A 645 -11.58 23.16 -17.27
N VAL A 646 -11.11 22.44 -16.27
CA VAL A 646 -9.81 22.66 -15.62
C VAL A 646 -8.92 21.47 -15.95
N ARG A 647 -7.79 21.72 -16.60
CA ARG A 647 -6.81 20.69 -16.94
C ARG A 647 -5.44 21.07 -16.42
N ARG A 648 -4.67 20.08 -16.00
CA ARG A 648 -3.25 20.23 -15.70
C ARG A 648 -2.47 19.73 -16.91
N PRO A 649 -1.64 20.58 -17.52
CA PRO A 649 -0.74 20.13 -18.58
C PRO A 649 0.19 19.01 -18.07
N PRO A 650 0.74 18.18 -18.98
CA PRO A 650 1.64 17.11 -18.60
C PRO A 650 2.81 17.61 -17.74
N PRO A 651 3.33 16.80 -16.80
CA PRO A 651 4.33 17.23 -15.84
C PRO A 651 5.56 17.85 -16.47
N MET A 652 5.96 17.41 -17.68
CA MET A 652 7.19 17.83 -18.35
C MET A 652 7.34 19.36 -18.51
N GLU A 653 6.26 20.12 -18.38
CA GLU A 653 6.24 21.58 -18.53
C GLU A 653 6.33 22.35 -17.20
N CYS A 654 6.32 21.66 -16.04
CA CYS A 654 6.07 22.30 -14.75
C CYS A 654 6.89 21.71 -13.59
N TRP A 655 8.22 21.81 -13.63
CA TRP A 655 9.12 21.40 -12.54
C TRP A 655 10.21 22.43 -12.25
N ALA A 656 10.58 22.54 -10.97
CA ALA A 656 11.75 23.30 -10.57
C ALA A 656 13.03 22.51 -10.85
N SER A 657 14.09 23.24 -11.22
CA SER A 657 15.43 22.67 -11.38
C SER A 657 16.05 22.33 -10.03
N GLY A 658 17.02 21.41 -10.03
CA GLY A 658 17.73 20.96 -8.83
C GLY A 658 17.36 19.55 -8.40
N SER A 659 17.94 19.12 -7.28
CA SER A 659 17.70 17.80 -6.69
C SER A 659 17.58 17.87 -5.17
N LYS A 660 16.43 17.44 -4.61
CA LYS A 660 16.17 17.42 -3.15
C LYS A 660 16.91 16.28 -2.45
N PHE A 661 17.11 15.18 -3.16
CA PHE A 661 17.77 13.95 -2.70
C PHE A 661 18.83 13.54 -3.72
N LEU A 662 19.57 12.46 -3.45
CA LEU A 662 20.50 11.92 -4.44
C LEU A 662 19.73 11.42 -5.68
N LEU A 663 18.62 10.72 -5.42
CA LEU A 663 17.67 10.25 -6.42
C LEU A 663 16.24 10.52 -5.94
N MET A 664 15.34 10.86 -6.84
CA MET A 664 13.92 10.94 -6.56
C MET A 664 13.12 10.36 -7.72
N PHE A 665 12.28 9.37 -7.40
CA PHE A 665 11.36 8.71 -8.33
C PHE A 665 9.97 9.31 -8.13
N GLU A 666 9.61 10.23 -9.01
CA GLU A 666 8.36 10.98 -8.94
C GLU A 666 7.42 10.53 -10.06
N TRP A 667 6.42 9.75 -9.68
CA TRP A 667 5.44 9.19 -10.60
C TRP A 667 4.22 10.10 -10.73
N THR A 668 3.69 10.23 -11.93
CA THR A 668 2.41 10.90 -12.19
C THR A 668 1.53 10.06 -13.10
N GLU A 669 0.29 9.82 -12.70
CA GLU A 669 -0.74 9.26 -13.56
C GLU A 669 -1.29 10.35 -14.49
N ILE A 670 -1.19 10.13 -15.81
CA ILE A 670 -1.74 11.04 -16.84
C ILE A 670 -3.10 10.52 -17.33
N SER A 671 -3.24 9.21 -17.39
CA SER A 671 -4.48 8.49 -17.69
C SER A 671 -4.42 7.11 -17.04
N ALA A 672 -5.55 6.39 -17.05
CA ALA A 672 -5.65 5.02 -16.56
C ALA A 672 -4.66 4.04 -17.24
N ASP A 673 -4.03 4.44 -18.34
CA ASP A 673 -3.07 3.65 -19.10
C ASP A 673 -1.77 4.35 -19.45
N THR A 674 -1.55 5.54 -18.89
CA THR A 674 -0.33 6.32 -19.10
C THR A 674 0.18 6.86 -17.79
N TRP A 675 1.39 6.44 -17.43
CA TRP A 675 2.14 6.97 -16.29
C TRP A 675 3.41 7.65 -16.79
N VAL A 676 3.84 8.71 -16.10
CA VAL A 676 5.12 9.37 -16.31
C VAL A 676 5.95 9.21 -15.04
N LEU A 677 7.19 8.76 -15.18
CA LEU A 677 8.21 8.81 -14.13
C LEU A 677 9.17 9.95 -14.44
N ARG A 678 9.30 10.88 -13.49
CA ARG A 678 10.42 11.80 -13.41
C ARG A 678 11.48 11.20 -12.48
N ILE A 679 12.69 11.02 -12.99
CA ILE A 679 13.88 10.68 -12.20
C ILE A 679 14.65 11.98 -12.00
N GLU A 680 14.49 12.61 -10.85
CA GLU A 680 15.30 13.75 -10.40
C GLU A 680 16.58 13.22 -9.72
N TYR A 681 17.73 13.80 -10.05
CA TYR A 681 19.02 13.34 -9.54
C TYR A 681 20.07 14.44 -9.44
N ASP A 682 21.01 14.24 -8.51
CA ASP A 682 22.21 15.05 -8.36
C ASP A 682 23.16 14.78 -9.55
N CYS A 683 23.17 15.70 -10.51
CA CYS A 683 23.93 15.56 -11.75
C CYS A 683 25.45 15.76 -11.59
N HIS A 684 25.91 16.21 -10.43
CA HIS A 684 27.34 16.32 -10.11
C HIS A 684 27.91 15.04 -9.52
N ARG A 685 27.05 14.18 -8.97
CA ARG A 685 27.44 12.90 -8.36
C ARG A 685 27.04 11.68 -9.19
N ILE A 686 25.94 11.75 -9.93
CA ILE A 686 25.43 10.64 -10.73
C ILE A 686 25.58 10.93 -12.22
N GLU A 687 26.32 10.07 -12.90
CA GLU A 687 26.47 10.14 -14.36
C GLU A 687 25.16 9.78 -15.08
N LEU A 688 24.91 10.46 -16.20
CA LEU A 688 23.74 10.20 -17.06
C LEU A 688 23.61 8.72 -17.47
N LYS A 689 24.74 8.03 -17.69
CA LYS A 689 24.75 6.60 -18.06
C LYS A 689 24.15 5.72 -16.96
N MET A 690 24.30 6.08 -15.68
CA MET A 690 23.67 5.36 -14.57
C MET A 690 22.16 5.58 -14.57
N ILE A 691 21.70 6.79 -14.85
CA ILE A 691 20.26 7.10 -14.98
C ILE A 691 19.64 6.35 -16.16
N GLN A 692 20.33 6.27 -17.30
CA GLN A 692 19.87 5.47 -18.45
C GLN A 692 19.77 3.97 -18.13
N LYS A 693 20.66 3.44 -17.28
CA LYS A 693 20.53 2.06 -16.77
C LYS A 693 19.31 1.91 -15.87
N LEU A 694 19.05 2.89 -15.00
CA LEU A 694 17.86 2.90 -14.14
C LEU A 694 16.57 2.99 -14.95
N GLU A 695 16.49 3.84 -16.00
CA GLU A 695 15.34 3.94 -16.91
C GLU A 695 15.01 2.56 -17.52
N ARG A 696 16.02 1.84 -18.04
CA ARG A 696 15.85 0.48 -18.59
C ARG A 696 15.44 -0.52 -17.51
N ALA A 697 16.00 -0.40 -16.31
CA ALA A 697 15.65 -1.28 -15.22
C ALA A 697 14.18 -1.11 -14.81
N VAL A 698 13.72 0.13 -14.70
CA VAL A 698 12.33 0.46 -14.38
C VAL A 698 11.37 -0.10 -15.44
N ASP A 699 11.66 0.07 -16.73
CA ASP A 699 10.86 -0.50 -17.83
C ASP A 699 10.68 -2.02 -17.67
N ASN A 700 11.79 -2.74 -17.52
CA ASN A 700 11.79 -4.19 -17.42
C ASN A 700 11.16 -4.70 -16.12
N ILE A 701 11.34 -3.99 -15.01
CA ILE A 701 10.70 -4.30 -13.73
C ILE A 701 9.19 -4.12 -13.86
N LEU A 702 8.70 -3.01 -14.41
CA LEU A 702 7.27 -2.81 -14.63
C LEU A 702 6.68 -3.90 -15.54
N LEU A 703 7.36 -4.23 -16.64
CA LEU A 703 6.93 -5.30 -17.54
C LEU A 703 6.84 -6.63 -16.80
N GLY A 704 7.90 -7.03 -16.09
CA GLY A 704 7.94 -8.31 -15.40
C GLY A 704 6.94 -8.41 -14.24
N LEU A 705 6.73 -7.33 -13.48
CA LEU A 705 5.67 -7.26 -12.48
C LEU A 705 4.28 -7.39 -13.14
N SER A 706 4.07 -6.77 -14.31
CA SER A 706 2.78 -6.87 -15.03
C SER A 706 2.50 -8.28 -15.56
N GLU A 707 3.54 -9.08 -15.79
CA GLU A 707 3.49 -10.48 -16.22
C GLU A 707 3.48 -11.47 -15.05
N GLY A 708 3.58 -10.97 -13.81
CA GLY A 708 3.61 -11.82 -12.61
C GLY A 708 4.90 -12.64 -12.45
N LYS A 709 6.00 -12.21 -13.09
CA LYS A 709 7.29 -12.90 -13.01
C LYS A 709 7.86 -12.89 -11.58
N THR A 710 8.74 -13.84 -11.30
CA THR A 710 9.54 -13.85 -10.07
C THR A 710 10.62 -12.78 -10.15
N ARG A 711 11.13 -12.33 -8.99
CA ARG A 711 12.23 -11.37 -8.93
C ARG A 711 13.46 -11.82 -9.74
N GLU A 712 13.86 -13.07 -9.61
CA GLU A 712 14.98 -13.63 -10.38
C GLU A 712 14.73 -13.54 -11.89
N SER A 713 13.51 -13.86 -12.35
CA SER A 713 13.16 -13.73 -13.76
C SER A 713 13.18 -12.27 -14.23
N ILE A 714 12.75 -11.33 -13.39
CA ILE A 714 12.85 -9.90 -13.66
C ILE A 714 14.32 -9.48 -13.78
N PHE A 715 15.18 -9.89 -12.84
CA PHE A 715 16.59 -9.51 -12.84
C PHE A 715 17.36 -10.13 -14.01
N LYS A 716 16.97 -11.33 -14.48
CA LYS A 716 17.51 -11.93 -15.72
C LYS A 716 17.14 -11.12 -16.96
N MET A 717 16.03 -10.39 -16.99
CA MET A 717 15.68 -9.48 -18.09
C MET A 717 16.52 -8.20 -18.10
N LEU A 718 17.26 -7.93 -17.00
CA LEU A 718 18.11 -6.75 -16.85
C LEU A 718 19.56 -6.99 -17.29
N LEU A 719 19.94 -8.27 -17.47
CA LEU A 719 21.21 -8.73 -18.01
C LEU A 719 21.10 -8.86 -19.52
#